data_AF-A0A0D0BZJ3-F1
#
_entry.id   AF-A0A0D0BZJ3-F1
#
_cell.length_a   1.000
_cell.length_b   1.000
_cell.length_c   1.000
_cell.angle_alpha   90.00
_cell.angle_beta   90.00
_cell.angle_gamma   90.00
#
_symmetry.space_group_name_H-M   'P 1'
#
loop_
_entity.id
_entity.type
_entity.pdbx_description
1 polymer ?
#
loop_
_entity_poly.entity_id
_entity_poly.type
_entity_poly.pdbx_seq_one_letter_code
_entity_poly.pdbx_strand_id
1 'polypeptide(L)'
;MLQFIDDNSGPLQGIPTELFGLDAEGRGKIYKSEVQISSGGSGATVGVMQAAVGVVNNVKDTAGTAVTTGGDGDTGSLNVAASTATDYIQHALTVMDSLADLGKVMPFVAPAFVIIKAIIAVEQRARDVDAKCTDLVQRVTFMLSHLPALKNITVTDSTRQIIDRMNDVLKKSAALIQTYRKQSAIARRLSVHNKDRFASCATSLKDCTNDLMVSLQIHQSAQLDILTRPVPSDPEDEAAEKFVAAHGGLDAVKGSEELVKRFASEMKLSVDEKVMEQLNTNITEVLQQNQDRLEESLNESVSASVIEGIKGLAAQMTESSKEQKFVCVQCGEEYHDSTNGKKSCSFHRARYDSRNKTYACCSTSNPCQAGRHRSEHHCDYVYGNFFDFAGDITGYVDTVDKWTSVEDVNFDTWDKITASVGRLLRWKSRGAIPELPTILVTVGKVSISTPYLFKTFNTYELEVASKVADITHQTVIFRTSRSKEQYAMAEWVLSAEGVITGITITVKASTSSTPFIRFCPINIAAATLSGEVQAISEGGLRSYRPSTPYVLPEVQRVSATLPEKALREVRKDFKTRTSPNLPIVLKVVSDPPLSANSWSSKHDLFSGTISVFNKHPPKSMEPISISSVTAFYRLIGDESYKPAQSIQLEDRIVLPVTIDPRQTWTMKFTVVVPRSEGETNIEMPWQRSSFVARERPLRMKLVLTDVEEEECSLVIDYVSPALEPQKAMPKDIAFFYIDDPHTLGRYGVHVIKGNAMGPLGGQFSLVIGNNTVGQDWMKKTIYKALKLGESEIDTNFGQNNNPGKTNAWSWKCWALIDLSCQRLYAFKILITKDIIGTKGFACLGYVACPELEGVDNETRPIQYATEMTKFPGLEPYAPSLPPLLDDQFDDVVPETPKTAAGAVNSSYGVAGSSTQLTIPEELNQRLTSIDHNLSSIKDSLSRIATSFEQFVETLKSK
;
A
#
# COMPACT_ATOMS: atom_id res chain seq x y z
N MET A 1 -20.13 -30.13 29.32
CA MET A 1 -20.57 -31.52 29.06
C MET A 1 -22.10 -31.47 28.98
N LEU A 2 -22.64 -31.26 27.79
CA LEU A 2 -24.08 -31.25 27.51
C LEU A 2 -24.27 -31.95 26.17
N GLN A 3 -25.05 -33.02 26.20
CA GLN A 3 -25.30 -33.96 25.11
C GLN A 3 -26.67 -33.61 24.54
N PHE A 4 -26.75 -33.31 23.25
CA PHE A 4 -28.01 -33.12 22.53
C PHE A 4 -27.96 -33.90 21.22
N ILE A 5 -28.61 -35.05 21.20
CA ILE A 5 -29.11 -35.72 20.00
C ILE A 5 -30.52 -36.20 20.35
N ASP A 6 -31.49 -35.86 19.51
CA ASP A 6 -32.82 -36.48 19.49
C ASP A 6 -32.71 -37.75 18.63
N ASP A 7 -33.07 -38.90 19.18
CA ASP A 7 -32.92 -40.24 18.57
C ASP A 7 -33.88 -40.49 17.37
N ASN A 8 -34.54 -39.45 16.85
CA ASN A 8 -35.54 -39.55 15.78
C ASN A 8 -35.14 -38.97 14.42
N SER A 9 -33.91 -38.46 14.23
CA SER A 9 -33.45 -38.04 12.90
C SER A 9 -33.07 -39.27 12.06
N GLY A 10 -33.90 -39.62 11.08
CA GLY A 10 -33.59 -40.68 10.11
C GLY A 10 -32.27 -40.43 9.36
N PRO A 11 -31.70 -41.46 8.70
CA PRO A 11 -30.41 -41.35 8.04
C PRO A 11 -30.43 -40.26 6.95
N LEU A 12 -29.49 -39.31 7.05
CA LEU A 12 -29.23 -38.25 6.08
C LEU A 12 -28.67 -38.83 4.76
N GLN A 13 -29.48 -39.59 4.03
CA GLN A 13 -29.16 -40.04 2.69
C GLN A 13 -29.37 -38.88 1.71
N GLY A 14 -28.27 -38.33 1.19
CA GLY A 14 -28.28 -37.38 0.07
C GLY A 14 -27.73 -35.98 0.34
N ILE A 15 -27.32 -35.67 1.57
CA ILE A 15 -26.63 -34.40 1.89
C ILE A 15 -25.12 -34.70 2.00
N PRO A 16 -24.24 -34.03 1.23
CA PRO A 16 -22.80 -34.19 1.36
C PRO A 16 -22.34 -33.63 2.72
N THR A 17 -22.25 -34.49 3.74
CA THR A 17 -21.87 -34.13 5.12
C THR A 17 -20.45 -33.58 5.23
N GLU A 18 -19.58 -33.94 4.28
CA GLU A 18 -18.21 -33.44 4.18
C GLU A 18 -18.14 -31.92 3.92
N LEU A 19 -19.15 -31.33 3.27
CA LEU A 19 -19.18 -29.89 2.96
C LEU A 19 -19.34 -29.01 4.21
N PHE A 20 -19.83 -29.59 5.31
CA PHE A 20 -20.22 -28.88 6.54
C PHE A 20 -19.41 -29.29 7.78
N GLY A 21 -18.39 -30.15 7.62
CA GLY A 21 -17.57 -30.60 8.75
C GLY A 21 -18.33 -31.39 9.82
N LEU A 22 -19.43 -32.04 9.41
CA LEU A 22 -20.26 -32.91 10.25
C LEU A 22 -19.77 -34.36 10.14
N ASP A 23 -19.78 -35.11 11.24
CA ASP A 23 -19.55 -36.56 11.18
C ASP A 23 -20.78 -37.31 10.63
N ALA A 24 -20.65 -38.63 10.46
CA ALA A 24 -21.72 -39.49 9.93
C ALA A 24 -22.98 -39.54 10.82
N GLU A 25 -22.93 -38.94 12.02
CA GLU A 25 -24.03 -38.80 12.97
C GLU A 25 -24.53 -37.35 13.06
N GLY A 26 -24.11 -36.45 12.15
CA GLY A 26 -24.56 -35.06 12.10
C GLY A 26 -23.89 -34.12 13.12
N ARG A 27 -22.78 -34.53 13.76
CA ARG A 27 -22.09 -33.71 14.77
C ARG A 27 -20.96 -32.87 14.15
N GLY A 28 -21.00 -31.56 14.38
CA GLY A 28 -19.95 -30.63 13.94
C GLY A 28 -18.71 -30.62 14.85
N LYS A 29 -17.52 -30.62 14.25
CA LYS A 29 -16.25 -30.39 14.97
C LYS A 29 -16.06 -28.90 15.28
N ILE A 30 -16.66 -28.40 16.35
CA ILE A 30 -16.22 -27.15 16.98
C ILE A 30 -16.05 -27.42 18.46
N TYR A 31 -14.84 -27.77 18.88
CA TYR A 31 -14.15 -27.46 20.14
C TYR A 31 -12.87 -28.31 20.19
N LYS A 32 -11.72 -27.77 19.75
CA LYS A 32 -10.45 -28.18 20.36
C LYS A 32 -10.11 -27.14 21.41
N SER A 33 -10.08 -27.61 22.65
CA SER A 33 -9.50 -26.95 23.82
C SER A 33 -8.05 -26.53 23.56
N GLU A 34 -7.70 -25.36 24.09
CA GLU A 34 -6.38 -24.78 24.32
C GLU A 34 -5.16 -25.51 23.71
N VAL A 35 -4.49 -24.84 22.77
CA VAL A 35 -3.06 -25.06 22.58
C VAL A 35 -2.35 -24.27 23.68
N GLN A 36 -1.89 -24.97 24.71
CA GLN A 36 -0.88 -24.43 25.62
C GLN A 36 0.38 -24.08 24.80
N ILE A 37 0.75 -22.81 24.80
CA ILE A 37 2.05 -22.36 24.31
C ILE A 37 3.05 -22.65 25.44
N SER A 38 3.72 -23.80 25.38
CA SER A 38 4.94 -24.02 26.15
C SER A 38 6.13 -23.50 25.35
N SER A 39 6.80 -22.51 25.93
CA SER A 39 8.08 -21.96 25.52
C SER A 39 9.21 -23.00 25.45
N GLY A 40 10.07 -22.88 24.44
CA GLY A 40 11.51 -23.15 24.52
C GLY A 40 11.98 -24.59 24.40
N GLY A 41 12.77 -24.88 23.36
CA GLY A 41 13.57 -26.10 23.26
C GLY A 41 14.18 -26.32 21.89
N SER A 42 15.41 -25.85 21.69
CA SER A 42 16.25 -26.15 20.53
C SER A 42 16.55 -27.65 20.40
N GLY A 43 16.60 -28.14 19.14
CA GLY A 43 17.37 -29.32 18.75
C GLY A 43 16.56 -30.57 18.38
N ALA A 44 16.51 -30.90 17.08
CA ALA A 44 16.49 -32.28 16.56
C ALA A 44 16.49 -32.29 15.02
N THR A 45 17.64 -32.06 14.41
CA THR A 45 17.95 -32.46 13.03
C THR A 45 18.63 -33.83 13.04
N VAL A 46 17.92 -34.91 13.35
CA VAL A 46 18.32 -36.31 13.05
C VAL A 46 17.06 -37.17 13.06
N GLY A 47 16.53 -37.55 11.89
CA GLY A 47 15.30 -38.34 11.85
C GLY A 47 14.79 -38.70 10.47
N VAL A 48 15.67 -38.79 9.47
CA VAL A 48 15.30 -39.26 8.11
C VAL A 48 16.42 -40.17 7.59
N MET A 49 16.62 -41.32 8.24
CA MET A 49 17.49 -42.38 7.72
C MET A 49 17.07 -43.79 8.17
N GLN A 50 15.80 -43.96 8.58
CA GLN A 50 15.32 -45.23 9.15
C GLN A 50 14.22 -45.92 8.33
N ALA A 51 13.83 -45.35 7.18
CA ALA A 51 12.80 -45.92 6.30
C ALA A 51 13.34 -46.76 5.13
N ALA A 52 14.67 -46.86 4.96
CA ALA A 52 15.29 -47.67 3.89
C ALA A 52 15.75 -49.07 4.35
N VAL A 53 15.62 -49.40 5.64
CA VAL A 53 16.09 -50.69 6.22
C VAL A 53 14.99 -51.77 6.22
N GLY A 54 13.74 -51.40 5.90
CA GLY A 54 12.56 -52.29 6.02
C GLY A 54 12.42 -53.39 4.98
N VAL A 55 13.21 -53.40 3.90
CA VAL A 55 13.11 -54.40 2.81
C VAL A 55 14.10 -55.56 2.97
N VAL A 56 15.06 -55.46 3.90
CA VAL A 56 16.11 -56.48 4.12
C VAL A 56 15.74 -57.51 5.21
N ASN A 57 14.66 -57.31 5.96
CA ASN A 57 14.37 -58.13 7.15
C ASN A 57 13.40 -59.33 6.96
N ASN A 58 12.93 -59.62 5.75
CA ASN A 58 11.97 -60.74 5.54
C ASN A 58 12.60 -62.14 5.33
N VAL A 59 13.87 -62.34 5.65
CA VAL A 59 14.54 -63.66 5.57
C VAL A 59 15.13 -64.13 6.91
N LYS A 60 14.95 -63.35 8.00
CA LYS A 60 15.60 -63.66 9.28
C LYS A 60 14.76 -64.47 10.28
N ASP A 61 13.47 -64.70 10.01
CA ASP A 61 12.55 -65.32 10.98
C ASP A 61 12.29 -66.82 10.79
N THR A 62 13.05 -67.52 9.93
CA THR A 62 12.84 -68.98 9.71
C THR A 62 14.06 -69.88 9.90
N ALA A 63 15.16 -69.39 10.48
CA ALA A 63 16.26 -70.27 10.89
C ALA A 63 17.06 -69.68 12.07
N GLY A 64 16.88 -70.25 13.26
CA GLY A 64 17.78 -69.99 14.39
C GLY A 64 17.11 -69.83 15.75
N THR A 65 16.31 -70.81 16.18
CA THR A 65 16.08 -70.99 17.62
C THR A 65 16.65 -72.35 18.05
N ALA A 66 17.37 -72.33 19.17
CA ALA A 66 18.07 -73.41 19.89
C ALA A 66 19.55 -73.58 19.48
N VAL A 67 20.53 -73.56 20.40
CA VAL A 67 20.61 -74.34 21.66
C VAL A 67 21.44 -73.57 22.71
N THR A 68 21.03 -73.52 23.99
CA THR A 68 21.47 -74.42 25.09
C THR A 68 20.34 -74.51 26.14
N THR A 69 19.71 -75.67 26.39
CA THR A 69 20.26 -76.80 27.15
C THR A 69 19.36 -78.04 27.03
N GLY A 70 19.97 -79.23 26.85
CA GLY A 70 19.52 -80.52 27.40
C GLY A 70 18.54 -81.41 26.61
N GLY A 71 19.03 -82.60 26.19
CA GLY A 71 18.24 -83.84 26.22
C GLY A 71 17.92 -84.53 24.87
N ASP A 72 18.69 -85.58 24.57
CA ASP A 72 18.37 -86.85 23.89
C ASP A 72 17.48 -86.94 22.63
N GLY A 73 17.97 -87.77 21.68
CA GLY A 73 17.10 -88.71 20.97
C GLY A 73 17.00 -88.59 19.44
N ASP A 74 18.04 -89.07 18.76
CA ASP A 74 18.00 -90.00 17.61
C ASP A 74 17.08 -89.79 16.37
N THR A 75 17.67 -90.14 15.22
CA THR A 75 17.12 -90.40 13.87
C THR A 75 16.75 -89.22 12.95
N GLY A 76 17.40 -89.18 11.76
CA GLY A 76 16.83 -88.47 10.59
C GLY A 76 17.74 -87.72 9.62
N SER A 77 18.98 -88.14 9.36
CA SER A 77 19.77 -87.66 8.22
C SER A 77 19.16 -88.16 6.91
N LEU A 78 18.53 -87.28 6.11
CA LEU A 78 18.35 -87.45 4.65
C LEU A 78 17.74 -86.25 3.86
N ASN A 79 17.36 -85.10 4.45
CA ASN A 79 16.59 -84.06 3.72
C ASN A 79 17.21 -82.65 3.59
N VAL A 80 18.48 -82.42 3.96
CA VAL A 80 19.07 -81.06 3.96
C VAL A 80 19.53 -80.57 2.57
N ALA A 81 19.80 -81.46 1.61
CA ALA A 81 20.32 -81.06 0.29
C ALA A 81 19.25 -80.59 -0.74
N ALA A 82 17.98 -80.93 -0.53
CA ALA A 82 16.92 -80.59 -1.49
C ALA A 82 16.33 -79.18 -1.29
N SER A 83 16.46 -78.59 -0.10
CA SER A 83 15.86 -77.28 0.24
C SER A 83 16.69 -76.07 -0.24
N THR A 84 18.02 -76.17 -0.26
CA THR A 84 18.91 -75.07 -0.68
C THR A 84 18.91 -74.81 -2.18
N ALA A 85 18.55 -75.81 -3.00
CA ALA A 85 18.52 -75.72 -4.45
C ALA A 85 17.34 -74.88 -4.98
N THR A 86 16.24 -74.78 -4.23
CA THR A 86 15.04 -74.03 -4.64
C THR A 86 15.11 -72.56 -4.18
N ASP A 87 15.82 -72.28 -3.09
CA ASP A 87 15.86 -70.95 -2.46
C ASP A 87 16.65 -69.89 -3.25
N TYR A 88 17.78 -70.25 -3.88
CA TYR A 88 18.60 -69.26 -4.60
C TYR A 88 17.97 -68.78 -5.92
N ILE A 89 17.24 -69.66 -6.62
CA ILE A 89 16.50 -69.32 -7.84
C ILE A 89 15.29 -68.43 -7.49
N GLN A 90 14.60 -68.71 -6.38
CA GLN A 90 13.49 -67.88 -5.91
C GLN A 90 13.95 -66.47 -5.51
N HIS A 91 15.12 -66.35 -4.88
CA HIS A 91 15.74 -65.06 -4.60
C HIS A 91 16.10 -64.31 -5.88
N ALA A 92 16.65 -65.00 -6.89
CA ALA A 92 16.97 -64.41 -8.19
C ALA A 92 15.70 -63.94 -8.94
N LEU A 93 14.59 -64.68 -8.87
CA LEU A 93 13.30 -64.28 -9.43
C LEU A 93 12.77 -62.99 -8.78
N THR A 94 12.87 -62.89 -7.45
CA THR A 94 12.43 -61.70 -6.71
C THR A 94 13.25 -60.46 -7.11
N VAL A 95 14.57 -60.60 -7.23
CA VAL A 95 15.43 -59.52 -7.71
C VAL A 95 15.11 -59.17 -9.16
N MET A 96 14.90 -60.16 -10.03
CA MET A 96 14.52 -59.95 -11.42
C MET A 96 13.23 -59.12 -11.56
N ASP A 97 12.19 -59.39 -10.76
CA ASP A 97 10.95 -58.60 -10.78
C ASP A 97 11.18 -57.14 -10.40
N SER A 98 12.02 -56.89 -9.38
CA SER A 98 12.38 -55.52 -8.98
C SER A 98 13.15 -54.77 -10.08
N LEU A 99 13.96 -55.48 -10.87
CA LEU A 99 14.71 -54.91 -11.98
C LEU A 99 13.85 -54.65 -13.21
N ALA A 100 12.79 -55.43 -13.43
CA ALA A 100 11.87 -55.23 -14.55
C ALA A 100 11.24 -53.82 -14.50
N ASP A 101 10.80 -53.41 -13.31
CA ASP A 101 10.22 -52.07 -13.12
C ASP A 101 11.27 -50.97 -13.13
N LEU A 102 12.49 -51.27 -12.67
CA LEU A 102 13.61 -50.34 -12.75
C LEU A 102 14.03 -50.08 -14.20
N GLY A 103 14.11 -51.13 -15.02
CA GLY A 103 14.50 -51.06 -16.43
C GLY A 103 13.53 -50.27 -17.32
N LYS A 104 12.23 -50.24 -16.97
CA LYS A 104 11.23 -49.38 -17.63
C LYS A 104 11.52 -47.89 -17.44
N VAL A 105 12.04 -47.52 -16.28
CA VAL A 105 12.33 -46.13 -15.90
C VAL A 105 13.75 -45.72 -16.26
N MET A 106 14.70 -46.66 -16.20
CA MET A 106 16.12 -46.45 -16.50
C MET A 106 16.60 -47.46 -17.56
N PRO A 107 16.53 -47.10 -18.85
CA PRO A 107 16.80 -48.02 -19.95
C PRO A 107 18.18 -48.71 -19.93
N PHE A 108 19.21 -48.04 -19.41
CA PHE A 108 20.56 -48.60 -19.31
C PHE A 108 20.69 -49.74 -18.26
N VAL A 109 19.67 -49.95 -17.43
CA VAL A 109 19.56 -51.08 -16.49
C VAL A 109 18.82 -52.28 -17.09
N ALA A 110 18.07 -52.09 -18.18
CA ALA A 110 17.31 -53.15 -18.85
C ALA A 110 18.16 -54.37 -19.29
N PRO A 111 19.42 -54.23 -19.76
CA PRO A 111 20.26 -55.38 -20.08
C PRO A 111 20.47 -56.34 -18.90
N ALA A 112 20.64 -55.81 -17.69
CA ALA A 112 20.85 -56.61 -16.49
C ALA A 112 19.65 -57.53 -16.19
N PHE A 113 18.43 -57.02 -16.37
CA PHE A 113 17.18 -57.78 -16.25
C PHE A 113 17.10 -58.94 -17.26
N VAL A 114 17.44 -58.69 -18.52
CA VAL A 114 17.41 -59.73 -19.57
C VAL A 114 18.47 -60.80 -19.31
N ILE A 115 19.67 -60.42 -18.87
CA ILE A 115 20.75 -61.36 -18.58
C ILE A 115 20.42 -62.26 -17.38
N ILE A 116 19.90 -61.69 -16.27
CA ILE A 116 19.52 -62.52 -15.11
C ILE A 116 18.37 -63.47 -15.45
N LYS A 117 17.41 -63.03 -16.26
CA LYS A 117 16.34 -63.89 -16.78
C LYS A 117 16.90 -65.06 -17.60
N ALA A 118 17.92 -64.83 -18.42
CA ALA A 118 18.59 -65.89 -19.18
C ALA A 118 19.33 -66.87 -18.26
N ILE A 119 20.04 -66.38 -17.24
CA ILE A 119 20.71 -67.21 -16.22
C ILE A 119 19.69 -68.10 -15.49
N ILE A 120 18.59 -67.50 -15.00
CA ILE A 120 17.51 -68.22 -14.31
C ILE A 120 16.93 -69.31 -15.23
N ALA A 121 16.67 -68.99 -16.50
CA ALA A 121 16.11 -69.94 -17.44
C ALA A 121 17.05 -71.12 -17.75
N VAL A 122 18.37 -70.91 -17.72
CA VAL A 122 19.37 -71.98 -17.87
C VAL A 122 19.40 -72.85 -16.61
N GLU A 123 19.43 -72.25 -15.42
CA GLU A 123 19.49 -72.98 -14.15
C GLU A 123 18.21 -73.77 -13.85
N GLN A 124 17.02 -73.23 -14.18
CA GLN A 124 15.76 -73.96 -14.08
C GLN A 124 15.68 -75.21 -14.97
N ARG A 125 16.45 -75.26 -16.06
CA ARG A 125 16.52 -76.40 -16.99
C ARG A 125 17.62 -77.40 -16.63
N ALA A 126 18.49 -77.08 -15.68
CA ALA A 126 19.57 -77.97 -15.27
C ALA A 126 18.99 -79.20 -14.55
N ARG A 127 19.56 -80.39 -14.82
CA ARG A 127 19.08 -81.67 -14.24
C ARG A 127 19.70 -81.96 -12.87
N ASP A 128 20.79 -81.28 -12.53
CA ASP A 128 21.60 -81.44 -11.33
C ASP A 128 21.97 -80.07 -10.73
N VAL A 129 22.09 -80.01 -9.39
CA VAL A 129 22.53 -78.80 -8.68
C VAL A 129 24.05 -78.78 -8.62
N ASP A 130 24.65 -77.67 -9.03
CA ASP A 130 26.10 -77.50 -9.08
C ASP A 130 26.52 -76.34 -8.18
N ALA A 131 27.47 -76.58 -7.27
CA ALA A 131 27.84 -75.62 -6.24
C ALA A 131 28.49 -74.35 -6.82
N LYS A 132 29.23 -74.45 -7.94
CA LYS A 132 29.89 -73.31 -8.58
C LYS A 132 28.89 -72.44 -9.33
N CYS A 133 27.93 -73.05 -10.02
CA CYS A 133 26.84 -72.32 -10.66
C CYS A 133 25.95 -71.63 -9.61
N THR A 134 25.63 -72.34 -8.52
CA THR A 134 24.86 -71.78 -7.40
C THR A 134 25.59 -70.58 -6.77
N ASP A 135 26.90 -70.70 -6.50
CA ASP A 135 27.72 -69.60 -5.98
C ASP A 135 27.72 -68.39 -6.92
N LEU A 136 27.94 -68.62 -8.22
CA LEU A 136 28.01 -67.56 -9.21
C LEU A 136 26.66 -66.84 -9.38
N VAL A 137 25.54 -67.58 -9.38
CA VAL A 137 24.18 -67.01 -9.42
C VAL A 137 23.89 -66.20 -8.16
N GLN A 138 24.31 -66.66 -6.99
CA GLN A 138 24.14 -65.91 -5.74
C GLN A 138 24.94 -64.60 -5.75
N ARG A 139 26.18 -64.59 -6.25
CA ARG A 139 26.98 -63.36 -6.43
C ARG A 139 26.35 -62.39 -7.42
N VAL A 140 25.87 -62.91 -8.56
CA VAL A 140 25.15 -62.11 -9.56
C VAL A 140 23.89 -61.49 -8.94
N THR A 141 23.09 -62.29 -8.24
CA THR A 141 21.84 -61.84 -7.61
C THR A 141 22.11 -60.79 -6.53
N PHE A 142 23.16 -60.98 -5.74
CA PHE A 142 23.60 -60.00 -4.73
C PHE A 142 23.96 -58.66 -5.36
N MET A 143 24.81 -58.64 -6.40
CA MET A 143 25.18 -57.43 -7.13
C MET A 143 23.95 -56.69 -7.67
N LEU A 144 23.03 -57.43 -8.29
CA LEU A 144 21.80 -56.90 -8.88
C LEU A 144 20.80 -56.36 -7.84
N SER A 145 20.79 -56.90 -6.62
CA SER A 145 19.90 -56.45 -5.53
C SER A 145 20.14 -55.01 -5.09
N HIS A 146 21.28 -54.41 -5.44
CA HIS A 146 21.63 -53.03 -5.12
C HIS A 146 21.12 -52.00 -6.15
N LEU A 147 20.79 -52.42 -7.37
CA LEU A 147 20.35 -51.51 -8.43
C LEU A 147 19.05 -50.75 -8.13
N PRO A 148 18.06 -51.29 -7.38
CA PRO A 148 16.89 -50.51 -6.97
C PRO A 148 17.20 -49.21 -6.22
N ALA A 149 18.38 -49.09 -5.58
CA ALA A 149 18.82 -47.85 -4.92
C ALA A 149 18.95 -46.67 -5.89
N LEU A 150 19.17 -46.93 -7.18
CA LEU A 150 19.27 -45.91 -8.24
C LEU A 150 18.01 -45.04 -8.35
N LYS A 151 16.84 -45.49 -7.88
CA LYS A 151 15.61 -44.67 -7.86
C LYS A 151 15.71 -43.45 -6.94
N ASN A 152 16.57 -43.51 -5.92
CA ASN A 152 16.61 -42.52 -4.84
C ASN A 152 17.88 -41.65 -4.89
N ILE A 153 18.72 -41.82 -5.91
CA ILE A 153 19.97 -41.07 -6.06
C ILE A 153 20.08 -40.43 -7.45
N THR A 154 20.84 -39.35 -7.54
CA THR A 154 21.16 -38.72 -8.83
C THR A 154 22.21 -39.55 -9.57
N VAL A 155 21.83 -40.16 -10.69
CA VAL A 155 22.73 -41.00 -11.50
C VAL A 155 23.79 -40.13 -12.18
N THR A 156 25.06 -40.34 -11.84
CA THR A 156 26.21 -39.68 -12.48
C THR A 156 26.73 -40.50 -13.66
N ASP A 157 27.50 -39.88 -14.56
CA ASP A 157 28.16 -40.60 -15.66
C ASP A 157 29.10 -41.70 -15.16
N SER A 158 29.76 -41.50 -14.02
CA SER A 158 30.57 -42.54 -13.35
C SER A 158 29.72 -43.73 -12.91
N THR A 159 28.51 -43.48 -12.38
CA THR A 159 27.58 -44.56 -12.00
C THR A 159 27.11 -45.33 -13.23
N ARG A 160 26.87 -44.64 -14.35
CA ARG A 160 26.51 -45.28 -15.62
C ARG A 160 27.63 -46.18 -16.15
N GLN A 161 28.88 -45.70 -16.15
CA GLN A 161 30.03 -46.51 -16.57
C GLN A 161 30.22 -47.78 -15.74
N ILE A 162 29.95 -47.72 -14.43
CA ILE A 162 29.98 -48.89 -13.55
C ILE A 162 28.88 -49.89 -13.94
N ILE A 163 27.69 -49.42 -14.29
CA ILE A 163 26.58 -50.27 -14.72
C ILE A 163 26.85 -50.91 -16.09
N ASP A 164 27.50 -50.19 -17.01
CA ASP A 164 27.92 -50.74 -18.30
C ASP A 164 28.96 -51.87 -18.09
N ARG A 165 29.98 -51.63 -17.24
CA ARG A 165 30.95 -52.66 -16.86
C ARG A 165 30.30 -53.85 -16.15
N MET A 166 29.28 -53.59 -15.32
CA MET A 166 28.48 -54.63 -14.67
C MET A 166 27.76 -55.50 -15.70
N ASN A 167 27.14 -54.90 -16.72
CA ASN A 167 26.49 -55.64 -17.80
C ASN A 167 27.48 -56.54 -18.56
N ASP A 168 28.72 -56.09 -18.77
CA ASP A 168 29.76 -56.93 -19.38
C ASP A 168 30.17 -58.12 -18.51
N VAL A 169 30.31 -57.92 -17.20
CA VAL A 169 30.62 -59.01 -16.25
C VAL A 169 29.44 -59.99 -16.14
N LEU A 170 28.20 -59.50 -16.18
CA LEU A 170 26.99 -60.32 -16.22
C LEU A 170 26.92 -61.15 -17.51
N LYS A 171 27.22 -60.57 -18.68
CA LYS A 171 27.29 -61.29 -19.96
C LYS A 171 28.29 -62.45 -19.88
N LYS A 172 29.50 -62.18 -19.37
CA LYS A 172 30.55 -63.21 -19.16
C LYS A 172 30.10 -64.32 -18.21
N SER A 173 29.45 -63.95 -17.11
CA SER A 173 28.95 -64.91 -16.12
C SER A 173 27.83 -65.78 -16.68
N ALA A 174 26.89 -65.20 -17.43
CA ALA A 174 25.81 -65.91 -18.11
C ALA A 174 26.35 -66.88 -19.19
N ALA A 175 27.29 -66.42 -20.01
CA ALA A 175 27.95 -67.25 -21.00
C ALA A 175 28.72 -68.42 -20.35
N LEU A 176 29.38 -68.19 -19.22
CA LEU A 176 30.06 -69.24 -18.45
C LEU A 176 29.09 -70.28 -17.91
N ILE A 177 28.00 -69.87 -17.25
CA ILE A 177 26.97 -70.77 -16.73
C ILE A 177 26.35 -71.57 -17.89
N GLN A 178 25.96 -70.90 -18.97
CA GLN A 178 25.36 -71.56 -20.12
C GLN A 178 26.29 -72.58 -20.78
N THR A 179 27.58 -72.23 -20.93
CA THR A 179 28.58 -73.13 -21.54
C THR A 179 28.85 -74.32 -20.63
N TYR A 180 29.02 -74.07 -19.32
CA TYR A 180 29.26 -75.11 -18.33
C TYR A 180 28.08 -76.08 -18.23
N ARG A 181 26.84 -75.58 -18.19
CA ARG A 181 25.63 -76.43 -18.15
C ARG A 181 25.37 -77.22 -19.43
N LYS A 182 25.95 -76.82 -20.57
CA LYS A 182 25.90 -77.58 -21.83
C LYS A 182 26.92 -78.72 -21.88
N GLN A 183 27.97 -78.70 -21.04
CA GLN A 183 28.93 -79.79 -20.93
C GLN A 183 28.33 -80.98 -20.18
N SER A 184 28.63 -82.20 -20.63
CA SER A 184 28.33 -83.43 -19.88
C SER A 184 29.03 -83.42 -18.52
N ALA A 185 28.51 -84.18 -17.55
CA ALA A 185 29.10 -84.29 -16.21
C ALA A 185 30.59 -84.66 -16.26
N ILE A 186 30.98 -85.59 -17.15
CA ILE A 186 32.37 -86.01 -17.34
C ILE A 186 33.22 -84.87 -17.91
N ALA A 187 32.73 -84.15 -18.94
CA ALA A 187 33.45 -83.03 -19.54
C ALA A 187 33.62 -81.84 -18.58
N ARG A 188 32.63 -81.58 -17.71
CA ARG A 188 32.70 -80.54 -16.67
C ARG A 188 33.82 -80.78 -15.66
N ARG A 189 33.97 -82.03 -15.21
CA ARG A 189 34.95 -82.45 -14.20
C ARG A 189 36.38 -82.55 -14.77
N LEU A 190 36.53 -83.11 -15.96
CA LEU A 190 37.85 -83.26 -16.61
C LEU A 190 38.41 -81.95 -17.17
N SER A 191 37.58 -80.94 -17.44
CA SER A 191 38.03 -79.60 -17.84
C SER A 191 38.53 -78.81 -16.61
N VAL A 192 39.77 -79.09 -16.20
CA VAL A 192 40.41 -78.55 -14.98
C VAL A 192 40.40 -77.00 -14.92
N HIS A 193 40.44 -76.33 -16.08
CA HIS A 193 40.39 -74.86 -16.18
C HIS A 193 39.02 -74.25 -15.84
N ASN A 194 37.96 -75.04 -15.66
CA ASN A 194 36.65 -74.53 -15.27
C ASN A 194 36.72 -73.81 -13.91
N LYS A 195 37.49 -74.35 -12.96
CA LYS A 195 37.68 -73.76 -11.64
C LYS A 195 38.28 -72.35 -11.71
N ASP A 196 39.34 -72.17 -12.51
CA ASP A 196 39.97 -70.87 -12.73
C ASP A 196 39.02 -69.86 -13.39
N ARG A 197 38.16 -70.33 -14.31
CA ARG A 197 37.16 -69.49 -15.00
C ARG A 197 36.06 -69.00 -14.05
N PHE A 198 35.56 -69.87 -13.18
CA PHE A 198 34.60 -69.47 -12.14
C PHE A 198 35.24 -68.53 -11.12
N ALA A 199 36.50 -68.76 -10.73
CA ALA A 199 37.25 -67.85 -9.84
C ALA A 199 37.46 -66.47 -10.47
N SER A 200 37.79 -66.40 -11.76
CA SER A 200 37.95 -65.15 -12.51
C SER A 200 36.63 -64.37 -12.61
N CYS A 201 35.51 -65.04 -12.91
CA CYS A 201 34.19 -64.41 -12.93
C CYS A 201 33.76 -63.93 -11.53
N ALA A 202 34.00 -64.75 -10.49
CA ALA A 202 33.70 -64.38 -9.10
C ALA A 202 34.50 -63.14 -8.66
N THR A 203 35.76 -63.02 -9.08
CA THR A 203 36.60 -61.84 -8.82
C THR A 203 36.06 -60.62 -9.56
N SER A 204 35.71 -60.77 -10.85
CA SER A 204 35.14 -59.68 -11.65
C SER A 204 33.81 -59.17 -11.09
N LEU A 205 32.95 -60.08 -10.60
CA LEU A 205 31.70 -59.73 -9.92
C LEU A 205 31.95 -59.01 -8.59
N LYS A 206 32.92 -59.49 -7.80
CA LYS A 206 33.31 -58.85 -6.54
C LYS A 206 33.78 -57.42 -6.76
N ASP A 207 34.71 -57.20 -7.69
CA ASP A 207 35.25 -55.87 -7.99
C ASP A 207 34.15 -54.93 -8.48
N CYS A 208 33.30 -55.40 -9.40
CA CYS A 208 32.21 -54.60 -9.92
C CYS A 208 31.13 -54.28 -8.86
N THR A 209 30.84 -55.21 -7.96
CA THR A 209 29.89 -54.99 -6.86
C THR A 209 30.44 -53.98 -5.86
N ASN A 210 31.74 -54.03 -5.55
CA ASN A 210 32.38 -53.05 -4.68
C ASN A 210 32.35 -51.64 -5.30
N ASP A 211 32.69 -51.52 -6.59
CA ASP A 211 32.60 -50.25 -7.32
C ASP A 211 31.17 -49.69 -7.29
N LEU A 212 30.17 -50.55 -7.50
CA LEU A 212 28.76 -50.18 -7.42
C LEU A 212 28.37 -49.71 -6.01
N MET A 213 28.72 -50.46 -4.96
CA MET A 213 28.42 -50.08 -3.57
C MET A 213 29.05 -48.75 -3.17
N VAL A 214 30.29 -48.48 -3.61
CA VAL A 214 30.96 -47.18 -3.39
C VAL A 214 30.24 -46.06 -4.12
N SER A 215 29.88 -46.27 -5.39
CA SER A 215 29.14 -45.28 -6.19
C SER A 215 27.76 -44.97 -5.61
N LEU A 216 27.11 -45.97 -5.00
CA LEU A 216 25.81 -45.84 -4.35
C LEU A 216 25.90 -45.35 -2.88
N GLN A 217 27.10 -45.12 -2.34
CA GLN A 217 27.36 -44.75 -0.94
C GLN A 217 26.76 -45.75 0.09
N ILE A 218 26.73 -47.05 -0.25
CA ILE A 218 26.19 -48.09 0.63
C ILE A 218 27.26 -48.48 1.66
N HIS A 219 27.12 -47.97 2.89
CA HIS A 219 28.13 -48.17 3.95
C HIS A 219 27.96 -49.45 4.79
N GLN A 220 26.84 -50.18 4.68
CA GLN A 220 26.61 -51.44 5.40
C GLN A 220 25.80 -52.43 4.55
N SER A 221 26.42 -53.55 4.14
CA SER A 221 25.67 -54.73 3.67
C SER A 221 25.99 -55.91 4.60
N ALA A 222 24.95 -56.54 5.16
CA ALA A 222 25.11 -57.65 6.11
C ALA A 222 25.59 -58.98 5.46
N GLN A 223 25.86 -58.98 4.15
CA GLN A 223 26.14 -60.17 3.33
C GLN A 223 27.46 -60.08 2.52
N LEU A 224 28.43 -59.27 2.95
CA LEU A 224 29.76 -59.20 2.29
C LEU A 224 30.45 -60.57 2.17
N ASP A 225 30.09 -61.54 3.02
CA ASP A 225 30.58 -62.92 2.98
C ASP A 225 30.35 -63.60 1.62
N ILE A 226 29.24 -63.30 0.93
CA ILE A 226 28.93 -63.84 -0.41
C ILE A 226 29.98 -63.40 -1.44
N LEU A 227 30.54 -62.19 -1.29
CA LEU A 227 31.57 -61.66 -2.19
C LEU A 227 32.98 -62.15 -1.82
N THR A 228 33.24 -62.43 -0.55
CA THR A 228 34.59 -62.75 -0.06
C THR A 228 34.89 -64.24 0.07
N ARG A 229 33.88 -65.12 0.09
CA ARG A 229 34.09 -66.57 0.18
C ARG A 229 34.82 -67.14 -1.05
N PRO A 230 35.63 -68.20 -0.91
CA PRO A 230 36.24 -68.88 -2.06
C PRO A 230 35.18 -69.58 -2.91
N VAL A 231 35.47 -69.76 -4.21
CA VAL A 231 34.60 -70.56 -5.09
C VAL A 231 34.57 -72.01 -4.57
N PRO A 232 33.38 -72.64 -4.43
CA PRO A 232 33.27 -74.01 -3.97
C PRO A 232 34.09 -74.98 -4.83
N SER A 233 34.80 -75.90 -4.19
CA SER A 233 35.45 -77.02 -4.86
C SER A 233 34.66 -78.29 -4.57
N ASP A 234 34.24 -79.00 -5.62
CA ASP A 234 33.58 -80.29 -5.41
C ASP A 234 34.66 -81.38 -5.23
N PRO A 235 34.43 -82.37 -4.33
CA PRO A 235 35.37 -83.47 -4.14
C PRO A 235 35.64 -84.26 -5.43
N GLU A 236 34.70 -84.21 -6.37
CA GLU A 236 34.79 -84.82 -7.70
C GLU A 236 35.73 -84.07 -8.65
N ASP A 237 35.89 -82.75 -8.49
CA ASP A 237 36.87 -81.98 -9.25
C ASP A 237 38.29 -82.23 -8.74
N GLU A 238 38.46 -82.36 -7.42
CA GLU A 238 39.75 -82.71 -6.83
C GLU A 238 40.18 -84.14 -7.22
N ALA A 239 39.22 -85.06 -7.34
CA ALA A 239 39.45 -86.39 -7.89
C ALA A 239 39.86 -86.33 -9.37
N ALA A 240 39.20 -85.48 -10.17
CA ALA A 240 39.57 -85.25 -11.57
C ALA A 240 40.97 -84.64 -11.73
N GLU A 241 41.31 -83.64 -10.92
CA GLU A 241 42.64 -83.02 -10.88
C GLU A 241 43.73 -84.06 -10.55
N LYS A 242 43.51 -84.89 -9.53
CA LYS A 242 44.42 -85.98 -9.16
C LYS A 242 44.52 -87.04 -10.25
N PHE A 243 43.41 -87.41 -10.89
CA PHE A 243 43.37 -88.38 -11.98
C PHE A 243 44.13 -87.88 -13.21
N VAL A 244 43.94 -86.61 -13.59
CA VAL A 244 44.64 -85.95 -14.70
C VAL A 244 46.15 -85.84 -14.41
N ALA A 245 46.53 -85.50 -13.18
CA ALA A 245 47.93 -85.43 -12.76
C ALA A 245 48.61 -86.82 -12.78
N ALA A 246 47.89 -87.87 -12.35
CA ALA A 246 48.42 -89.24 -12.31
C ALA A 246 48.61 -89.88 -13.70
N HIS A 247 47.91 -89.39 -14.73
CA HIS A 247 47.89 -89.97 -16.08
C HIS A 247 48.57 -89.10 -17.16
N GLY A 248 49.49 -88.21 -16.76
CA GLY A 248 50.35 -87.49 -17.71
C GLY A 248 49.81 -86.14 -18.21
N GLY A 249 48.79 -85.59 -17.57
CA GLY A 249 48.23 -84.27 -17.88
C GLY A 249 46.95 -84.32 -18.71
N LEU A 250 46.31 -83.16 -18.88
CA LEU A 250 44.97 -83.04 -19.45
C LEU A 250 44.90 -83.54 -20.90
N ASP A 251 45.94 -83.29 -21.69
CA ASP A 251 45.98 -83.68 -23.10
C ASP A 251 46.09 -85.19 -23.29
N ALA A 252 46.78 -85.89 -22.39
CA ALA A 252 46.88 -87.35 -22.40
C ALA A 252 45.54 -88.02 -22.07
N VAL A 253 44.77 -87.45 -21.12
CA VAL A 253 43.44 -87.93 -20.76
C VAL A 253 42.41 -87.62 -21.85
N LYS A 254 42.47 -86.42 -22.46
CA LYS A 254 41.58 -86.04 -23.59
C LYS A 254 41.81 -86.87 -24.85
N GLY A 255 43.05 -87.27 -25.12
CA GLY A 255 43.43 -88.07 -26.28
C GLY A 255 43.12 -89.57 -26.18
N SER A 256 42.66 -90.07 -25.02
CA SER A 256 42.42 -91.49 -24.78
C SER A 256 41.00 -91.76 -24.27
N GLU A 257 40.16 -92.33 -25.15
CA GLU A 257 38.79 -92.74 -24.80
C GLU A 257 38.76 -93.77 -23.65
N GLU A 258 39.78 -94.62 -23.56
CA GLU A 258 39.91 -95.61 -22.47
C GLU A 258 40.10 -94.94 -21.11
N LEU A 259 40.92 -93.88 -21.02
CA LEU A 259 41.14 -93.15 -19.77
C LEU A 259 39.87 -92.39 -19.32
N VAL A 260 39.10 -91.86 -20.28
CA VAL A 260 37.81 -91.19 -20.00
C VAL A 260 36.77 -92.20 -19.50
N LYS A 261 36.71 -93.41 -20.07
CA LYS A 261 35.82 -94.50 -19.59
C LYS A 261 36.21 -95.01 -18.21
N ARG A 262 37.51 -95.08 -17.90
CA ARG A 262 38.01 -95.44 -16.55
C ARG A 262 37.62 -94.40 -15.52
N PHE A 263 37.86 -93.12 -15.82
CA PHE A 263 37.45 -92.02 -14.94
C PHE A 263 35.93 -92.01 -14.70
N ALA A 264 35.13 -92.18 -15.75
CA ALA A 264 33.67 -92.23 -15.63
C ALA A 264 33.20 -93.41 -14.77
N SER A 265 33.86 -94.56 -14.86
CA SER A 265 33.56 -95.73 -14.03
C SER A 265 33.94 -95.52 -12.56
N GLU A 266 35.11 -94.91 -12.28
CA GLU A 266 35.55 -94.54 -10.93
C GLU A 266 34.59 -93.55 -10.26
N MET A 267 34.07 -92.61 -11.04
CA MET A 267 33.14 -91.56 -10.57
C MET A 267 31.65 -91.96 -10.65
N LYS A 268 31.34 -93.20 -11.07
CA LYS A 268 29.97 -93.71 -11.27
C LYS A 268 29.11 -92.86 -12.22
N LEU A 269 29.73 -92.28 -13.25
CA LEU A 269 29.09 -91.46 -14.28
C LEU A 269 28.86 -92.27 -15.57
N SER A 270 27.73 -92.04 -16.24
CA SER A 270 27.45 -92.62 -17.56
C SER A 270 28.20 -91.89 -18.67
N VAL A 271 28.90 -92.62 -19.54
CA VAL A 271 29.57 -92.06 -20.73
C VAL A 271 28.58 -92.00 -21.89
N ASP A 272 28.34 -90.80 -22.43
CA ASP A 272 27.59 -90.55 -23.67
C ASP A 272 28.57 -90.44 -24.86
N GLU A 273 28.14 -90.78 -26.09
CA GLU A 273 28.96 -90.70 -27.31
C GLU A 273 29.50 -89.28 -27.57
N LYS A 274 28.81 -88.26 -27.04
CA LYS A 274 29.18 -86.83 -27.19
C LYS A 274 30.24 -86.34 -26.20
N VAL A 275 30.67 -87.15 -25.24
CA VAL A 275 31.61 -86.72 -24.18
C VAL A 275 32.98 -86.36 -24.78
N MET A 276 33.47 -87.15 -25.74
CA MET A 276 34.78 -86.90 -26.38
C MET A 276 34.76 -85.66 -27.27
N GLU A 277 33.65 -85.41 -27.97
CA GLU A 277 33.45 -84.20 -28.78
C GLU A 277 33.45 -82.94 -27.88
N GLN A 278 32.77 -83.00 -26.74
CA GLN A 278 32.70 -81.90 -25.77
C GLN A 278 34.05 -81.61 -25.08
N LEU A 279 34.88 -82.64 -24.83
CA LEU A 279 36.21 -82.48 -24.24
C LEU A 279 37.22 -81.83 -25.19
N ASN A 280 37.05 -82.05 -26.49
CA ASN A 280 37.87 -81.50 -27.57
C ASN A 280 37.37 -80.16 -28.10
N THR A 281 36.20 -79.70 -27.64
CA THR A 281 35.66 -78.40 -28.02
C THR A 281 36.48 -77.27 -27.38
N ASN A 282 36.86 -76.26 -28.15
CA ASN A 282 37.50 -75.06 -27.61
C ASN A 282 36.49 -74.24 -26.80
N ILE A 283 36.46 -74.46 -25.49
CA ILE A 283 35.48 -73.84 -24.58
C ILE A 283 35.60 -72.30 -24.62
N THR A 284 36.77 -71.73 -24.91
CA THR A 284 36.95 -70.28 -25.02
C THR A 284 36.19 -69.70 -26.21
N GLU A 285 36.18 -70.40 -27.34
CA GLU A 285 35.44 -70.01 -28.54
C GLU A 285 33.92 -70.12 -28.32
N VAL A 286 33.46 -71.19 -27.66
CA VAL A 286 32.05 -71.37 -27.31
C VAL A 286 31.56 -70.32 -26.31
N LEU A 287 32.41 -69.91 -25.35
CA LEU A 287 32.11 -68.81 -24.44
C LEU A 287 31.91 -67.50 -25.19
N GLN A 288 32.79 -67.18 -26.13
CA GLN A 288 32.68 -65.97 -26.95
C GLN A 288 31.41 -66.00 -27.81
N GLN A 289 31.13 -67.11 -28.49
CA GLN A 289 29.90 -67.26 -29.28
C GLN A 289 28.63 -67.12 -28.45
N ASN A 290 28.58 -67.69 -27.23
CA ASN A 290 27.44 -67.51 -26.34
C ASN A 290 27.32 -66.05 -25.84
N GLN A 291 28.45 -65.37 -25.61
CA GLN A 291 28.46 -63.96 -25.25
C GLN A 291 27.93 -63.07 -26.39
N ASP A 292 28.39 -63.29 -27.62
CA ASP A 292 27.95 -62.52 -28.81
C ASP A 292 26.45 -62.74 -29.08
N ARG A 293 25.97 -63.99 -28.94
CA ARG A 293 24.54 -64.31 -29.08
C ARG A 293 23.67 -63.67 -27.98
N LEU A 294 24.19 -63.59 -26.75
CA LEU A 294 23.52 -62.86 -25.67
C LEU A 294 23.45 -61.37 -26.00
N GLU A 295 24.53 -60.79 -26.53
CA GLU A 295 24.58 -59.38 -26.94
C GLU A 295 23.61 -59.05 -28.08
N GLU A 296 23.48 -59.92 -29.08
CA GLU A 296 22.48 -59.80 -30.14
C GLU A 296 21.05 -59.81 -29.57
N SER A 297 20.73 -60.79 -28.72
CA SER A 297 19.41 -60.89 -28.07
C SER A 297 19.09 -59.72 -27.14
N LEU A 298 20.12 -59.15 -26.50
CA LEU A 298 19.99 -57.95 -25.66
C LEU A 298 19.66 -56.72 -26.50
N ASN A 299 20.36 -56.51 -27.62
CA ASN A 299 20.11 -55.37 -28.50
C ASN A 299 18.69 -55.38 -29.07
N GLU A 300 18.15 -56.55 -29.42
CA GLU A 300 16.76 -56.71 -29.86
C GLU A 300 15.76 -56.42 -28.71
N SER A 301 16.00 -56.95 -27.52
CA SER A 301 15.09 -56.83 -26.37
C SER A 301 15.06 -55.42 -25.75
N VAL A 302 16.21 -54.74 -25.69
CA VAL A 302 16.34 -53.36 -25.19
C VAL A 302 15.66 -52.39 -26.14
N SER A 303 15.79 -52.59 -27.46
CA SER A 303 15.12 -51.77 -28.47
C SER A 303 13.59 -51.84 -28.33
N ALA A 304 13.03 -53.03 -28.05
CA ALA A 304 11.60 -53.21 -27.80
C ALA A 304 11.13 -52.54 -26.50
N SER A 305 11.85 -52.73 -25.38
CA SER A 305 11.47 -52.15 -24.07
C SER A 305 11.60 -50.62 -24.03
N VAL A 306 12.59 -50.05 -24.72
CA VAL A 306 12.75 -48.58 -24.84
C VAL A 306 11.57 -47.97 -25.59
N ILE A 307 11.12 -48.59 -26.69
CA ILE A 307 9.99 -48.10 -27.48
C ILE A 307 8.68 -48.16 -26.69
N GLU A 308 8.47 -49.21 -25.90
CA GLU A 308 7.27 -49.37 -25.06
C GLU A 308 7.28 -48.41 -23.86
N GLY A 309 8.42 -48.22 -23.21
CA GLY A 309 8.61 -47.24 -22.13
C GLY A 309 8.42 -45.78 -22.59
N ILE A 310 8.94 -45.43 -23.77
CA ILE A 310 8.74 -44.10 -24.37
C ILE A 310 7.28 -43.90 -24.77
N LYS A 311 6.58 -44.91 -25.29
CA LYS A 311 5.14 -44.82 -25.57
C LYS A 311 4.29 -44.66 -24.31
N GLY A 312 4.64 -45.34 -23.22
CA GLY A 312 3.97 -45.20 -21.92
C GLY A 312 4.18 -43.83 -21.28
N LEU A 313 5.41 -43.30 -21.31
CA LEU A 313 5.73 -41.93 -20.86
C LEU A 313 5.07 -40.87 -21.75
N ALA A 314 5.09 -41.05 -23.07
CA ALA A 314 4.41 -40.16 -24.00
C ALA A 314 2.89 -40.18 -23.78
N ALA A 315 2.28 -41.34 -23.52
CA ALA A 315 0.86 -41.44 -23.19
C ALA A 315 0.53 -40.72 -21.87
N GLN A 316 1.32 -40.92 -20.80
CA GLN A 316 1.15 -40.21 -19.53
C GLN A 316 1.37 -38.71 -19.65
N MET A 317 2.38 -38.25 -20.41
CA MET A 317 2.59 -36.82 -20.67
C MET A 317 1.51 -36.21 -21.55
N THR A 318 0.95 -36.99 -22.49
CA THR A 318 -0.18 -36.54 -23.34
C THR A 318 -1.48 -36.49 -22.54
N GLU A 319 -1.65 -37.36 -21.54
CA GLU A 319 -2.81 -37.37 -20.65
C GLU A 319 -2.72 -36.28 -19.58
N SER A 320 -1.54 -36.02 -19.01
CA SER A 320 -1.34 -34.89 -18.07
C SER A 320 -1.40 -33.54 -18.77
N SER A 321 -0.96 -33.43 -20.03
CA SER A 321 -1.09 -32.19 -20.81
C SER A 321 -2.52 -31.93 -21.33
N LYS A 322 -3.39 -32.95 -21.32
CA LYS A 322 -4.83 -32.79 -21.54
C LYS A 322 -5.59 -32.34 -20.29
N GLU A 323 -4.98 -32.47 -19.12
CA GLU A 323 -5.60 -32.06 -17.87
C GLU A 323 -5.79 -30.54 -17.86
N GLN A 324 -6.99 -30.09 -17.46
CA GLN A 324 -7.30 -28.68 -17.37
C GLN A 324 -6.32 -27.99 -16.44
N LYS A 325 -5.74 -26.88 -16.91
CA LYS A 325 -4.83 -26.06 -16.13
C LYS A 325 -5.64 -25.03 -15.35
N PHE A 326 -5.46 -25.00 -14.04
CA PHE A 326 -6.11 -24.03 -13.15
C PHE A 326 -5.09 -23.02 -12.64
N VAL A 327 -5.57 -21.84 -12.21
CA VAL A 327 -4.75 -20.83 -11.53
C VAL A 327 -5.17 -20.80 -10.07
N CYS A 328 -4.22 -20.92 -9.15
CA CYS A 328 -4.51 -20.90 -7.73
C CYS A 328 -4.81 -19.48 -7.25
N VAL A 329 -5.99 -19.25 -6.67
CA VAL A 329 -6.36 -17.92 -6.14
C VAL A 329 -5.55 -17.50 -4.90
N GLN A 330 -4.92 -18.47 -4.20
CA GLN A 330 -4.19 -18.21 -2.95
C GLN A 330 -2.74 -17.75 -3.19
N CYS A 331 -2.07 -18.32 -4.19
CA CYS A 331 -0.66 -18.03 -4.49
C CYS A 331 -0.40 -17.51 -5.90
N GLY A 332 -1.40 -17.55 -6.80
CA GLY A 332 -1.27 -17.12 -8.20
C GLY A 332 -0.62 -18.14 -9.14
N GLU A 333 -0.08 -19.24 -8.61
CA GLU A 333 0.59 -20.28 -9.39
C GLU A 333 -0.42 -21.17 -10.13
N GLU A 334 -0.04 -21.62 -11.32
CA GLU A 334 -0.82 -22.57 -12.10
C GLU A 334 -0.65 -24.00 -11.58
N TYR A 335 -1.71 -24.79 -11.61
CA TYR A 335 -1.70 -26.17 -11.13
C TYR A 335 -2.66 -27.08 -11.89
N HIS A 336 -2.43 -28.38 -11.75
CA HIS A 336 -3.31 -29.46 -12.21
C HIS A 336 -3.82 -30.24 -11.01
N ASP A 337 -5.05 -30.75 -11.05
CA ASP A 337 -5.66 -31.46 -9.91
C ASP A 337 -4.89 -32.73 -9.53
N SER A 338 -4.36 -33.45 -10.51
CA SER A 338 -3.50 -34.63 -10.33
C SER A 338 -2.23 -34.34 -9.51
N THR A 339 -1.75 -33.09 -9.52
CA THR A 339 -0.54 -32.64 -8.80
C THR A 339 -0.86 -31.82 -7.54
N ASN A 340 -2.15 -31.65 -7.21
CA ASN A 340 -2.63 -30.80 -6.12
C ASN A 340 -2.62 -31.51 -4.75
N GLY A 341 -1.42 -31.77 -4.23
CA GLY A 341 -1.18 -32.32 -2.90
C GLY A 341 -1.40 -31.33 -1.76
N LYS A 342 -1.44 -31.84 -0.51
CA LYS A 342 -1.72 -31.05 0.71
C LYS A 342 -0.74 -29.91 1.02
N LYS A 343 0.41 -29.84 0.33
CA LYS A 343 1.44 -28.81 0.50
C LYS A 343 1.85 -28.16 -0.82
N SER A 344 1.09 -28.37 -1.89
CA SER A 344 1.45 -27.84 -3.22
C SER A 344 1.34 -26.32 -3.26
N CYS A 345 0.32 -25.74 -2.62
CA CYS A 345 0.19 -24.30 -2.53
C CYS A 345 0.95 -23.75 -1.31
N SER A 346 1.75 -22.72 -1.51
CA SER A 346 2.39 -21.95 -0.43
C SER A 346 1.91 -20.51 -0.50
N PHE A 347 1.32 -19.99 0.58
CA PHE A 347 0.71 -18.66 0.61
C PHE A 347 0.88 -17.96 1.97
N HIS A 348 0.58 -16.68 2.00
CA HIS A 348 0.50 -15.88 3.22
C HIS A 348 -0.93 -15.71 3.69
N ARG A 349 -1.14 -15.64 5.01
CA ARG A 349 -2.48 -15.34 5.56
C ARG A 349 -2.86 -13.88 5.36
N ALA A 350 -1.90 -12.96 5.36
CA ALA A 350 -2.13 -11.52 5.24
C ALA A 350 -1.89 -11.02 3.81
N ARG A 351 -2.44 -9.83 3.51
CA ARG A 351 -2.08 -9.06 2.31
C ARG A 351 -0.63 -8.58 2.42
N TYR A 352 0.05 -8.45 1.28
CA TYR A 352 1.38 -7.87 1.22
C TYR A 352 1.33 -6.37 1.52
N ASP A 353 2.14 -5.91 2.49
CA ASP A 353 2.34 -4.49 2.75
C ASP A 353 3.46 -3.98 1.85
N SER A 354 3.09 -3.28 0.77
CA SER A 354 4.05 -2.72 -0.19
C SER A 354 4.94 -1.63 0.40
N ARG A 355 4.51 -0.95 1.47
CA ARG A 355 5.27 0.11 2.14
C ARG A 355 6.37 -0.48 3.01
N ASN A 356 6.04 -1.49 3.81
CA ASN A 356 6.99 -2.16 4.70
C ASN A 356 7.67 -3.38 4.08
N LYS A 357 7.33 -3.72 2.82
CA LYS A 357 7.82 -4.88 2.06
C LYS A 357 7.70 -6.22 2.81
N THR A 358 6.71 -6.34 3.68
CA THR A 358 6.51 -7.50 4.57
C THR A 358 5.03 -7.89 4.63
N TYR A 359 4.73 -9.08 5.15
CA TYR A 359 3.36 -9.53 5.38
C TYR A 359 3.00 -9.41 6.86
N ALA A 360 1.81 -8.90 7.19
CA ALA A 360 1.40 -8.70 8.58
C ALA A 360 1.29 -10.00 9.42
N CYS A 361 1.18 -11.16 8.77
CA CYS A 361 1.04 -12.44 9.47
C CYS A 361 2.35 -12.99 10.07
N CYS A 362 3.51 -12.67 9.49
CA CYS A 362 4.80 -13.24 9.89
C CYS A 362 6.00 -12.30 9.70
N SER A 363 5.78 -11.10 9.17
CA SER A 363 6.80 -10.09 8.88
C SER A 363 7.93 -10.56 7.94
N THR A 364 7.74 -11.68 7.22
CA THR A 364 8.69 -12.21 6.24
C THR A 364 8.15 -12.11 4.82
N SER A 365 9.03 -12.09 3.82
CA SER A 365 8.64 -12.18 2.40
C SER A 365 8.20 -13.60 2.01
N ASN A 366 8.79 -14.63 2.61
CA ASN A 366 8.53 -16.03 2.28
C ASN A 366 7.17 -16.51 2.82
N PRO A 367 6.39 -17.30 2.03
CA PRO A 367 5.11 -17.85 2.47
C PRO A 367 5.20 -18.56 3.83
N CYS A 368 4.22 -18.32 4.70
CA CYS A 368 4.19 -18.89 6.04
C CYS A 368 3.15 -20.01 6.22
N GLN A 369 2.35 -20.32 5.19
CA GLN A 369 1.37 -21.41 5.19
C GLN A 369 1.50 -22.26 3.94
N ALA A 370 1.11 -23.53 4.05
CA ALA A 370 1.04 -24.46 2.93
C ALA A 370 -0.29 -25.23 2.94
N GLY A 371 -0.81 -25.53 1.76
CA GLY A 371 -2.11 -26.18 1.54
C GLY A 371 -2.25 -26.80 0.15
N ARG A 372 -3.48 -27.14 -0.23
CA ARG A 372 -3.84 -27.46 -1.62
C ARG A 372 -4.12 -26.17 -2.38
N HIS A 373 -3.76 -26.12 -3.65
CA HIS A 373 -4.22 -25.07 -4.55
C HIS A 373 -5.75 -25.12 -4.69
N ARG A 374 -6.34 -23.97 -4.98
CA ARG A 374 -7.77 -23.84 -5.26
C ARG A 374 -7.96 -22.85 -6.40
N SER A 375 -8.81 -23.21 -7.35
CA SER A 375 -9.18 -22.41 -8.51
C SER A 375 -10.17 -21.29 -8.17
N GLU A 376 -10.88 -21.41 -7.04
CA GLU A 376 -11.95 -20.50 -6.63
C GLU A 376 -11.68 -19.86 -5.27
N HIS A 377 -12.12 -18.60 -5.13
CA HIS A 377 -12.05 -17.88 -3.86
C HIS A 377 -12.99 -18.53 -2.83
N HIS A 378 -12.51 -18.65 -1.59
CA HIS A 378 -13.26 -19.30 -0.51
C HIS A 378 -13.07 -18.55 0.82
N CYS A 379 -13.94 -18.83 1.79
CA CYS A 379 -13.91 -18.22 3.11
C CYS A 379 -13.56 -19.19 4.25
N ASP A 380 -13.24 -20.46 3.95
CA ASP A 380 -12.92 -21.50 4.95
C ASP A 380 -11.75 -21.12 5.87
N TYR A 381 -10.78 -20.37 5.34
CA TYR A 381 -9.61 -19.86 6.05
C TYR A 381 -9.03 -18.66 5.32
N VAL A 382 -8.27 -17.85 6.04
CA VAL A 382 -7.78 -16.55 5.57
C VAL A 382 -6.48 -16.71 4.74
N TYR A 383 -6.41 -16.01 3.60
CA TYR A 383 -5.23 -15.89 2.75
C TYR A 383 -5.12 -14.48 2.14
N GLY A 384 -3.90 -14.06 1.79
CA GLY A 384 -3.59 -12.67 1.44
C GLY A 384 -4.37 -12.12 0.24
N ASN A 385 -4.35 -12.86 -0.87
CA ASN A 385 -5.02 -12.45 -2.12
C ASN A 385 -6.55 -12.32 -1.96
N PHE A 386 -7.14 -12.92 -0.92
CA PHE A 386 -8.56 -12.76 -0.63
C PHE A 386 -8.93 -11.30 -0.31
N PHE A 387 -8.04 -10.56 0.37
CA PHE A 387 -8.31 -9.17 0.75
C PHE A 387 -8.33 -8.23 -0.45
N ASP A 388 -7.45 -8.46 -1.42
CA ASP A 388 -7.47 -7.75 -2.70
C ASP A 388 -8.77 -8.04 -3.46
N PHE A 389 -9.13 -9.32 -3.58
CA PHE A 389 -10.39 -9.75 -4.20
C PHE A 389 -11.63 -9.12 -3.53
N ALA A 390 -11.73 -9.16 -2.20
CA ALA A 390 -12.85 -8.56 -1.48
C ALA A 390 -12.86 -7.03 -1.64
N GLY A 391 -11.69 -6.40 -1.71
CA GLY A 391 -11.53 -4.97 -2.00
C GLY A 391 -12.00 -4.60 -3.42
N ASP A 392 -11.67 -5.42 -4.41
CA ASP A 392 -12.09 -5.23 -5.80
C ASP A 392 -13.62 -5.33 -5.99
N ILE A 393 -14.31 -6.02 -5.09
CA ILE A 393 -15.78 -6.08 -5.04
C ILE A 393 -16.36 -4.92 -4.25
N THR A 394 -15.84 -4.62 -3.06
CA THR A 394 -16.49 -3.65 -2.14
C THR A 394 -16.08 -2.19 -2.34
N GLY A 395 -14.98 -1.95 -3.04
CA GLY A 395 -14.40 -0.62 -3.23
C GLY A 395 -14.98 0.20 -4.38
N TYR A 396 -15.92 -0.35 -5.16
CA TYR A 396 -16.47 0.30 -6.35
C TYR A 396 -18.00 0.36 -6.33
N VAL A 397 -18.57 1.32 -7.07
CA VAL A 397 -20.02 1.54 -7.14
C VAL A 397 -20.71 0.67 -8.20
N ASP A 398 -19.96 0.12 -9.16
CA ASP A 398 -20.49 -0.69 -10.28
C ASP A 398 -20.46 -2.21 -10.02
N THR A 399 -19.96 -2.64 -8.86
CA THR A 399 -19.74 -4.04 -8.50
C THR A 399 -20.82 -4.62 -7.60
N VAL A 400 -21.42 -3.82 -6.71
CA VAL A 400 -22.44 -4.26 -5.77
C VAL A 400 -23.57 -3.23 -5.75
N ASP A 401 -24.78 -3.70 -6.03
CA ASP A 401 -26.01 -2.95 -5.74
C ASP A 401 -26.36 -3.19 -4.26
N LYS A 402 -25.91 -2.27 -3.39
CA LYS A 402 -26.10 -2.37 -1.94
C LYS A 402 -27.55 -2.07 -1.58
N TRP A 403 -28.30 -3.10 -1.18
CA TRP A 403 -29.67 -2.96 -0.73
C TRP A 403 -29.76 -2.32 0.65
N THR A 404 -28.88 -2.72 1.58
CA THR A 404 -28.81 -2.15 2.91
C THR A 404 -27.39 -2.20 3.47
N SER A 405 -27.01 -1.18 4.24
CA SER A 405 -25.73 -1.11 4.94
C SER A 405 -25.93 -0.35 6.24
N VAL A 406 -25.38 -0.88 7.32
CA VAL A 406 -25.34 -0.21 8.62
C VAL A 406 -23.90 -0.11 9.09
N GLU A 407 -23.58 1.06 9.64
CA GLU A 407 -22.29 1.40 10.22
C GLU A 407 -22.52 2.05 11.58
N ASP A 408 -21.77 1.60 12.58
CA ASP A 408 -21.70 2.24 13.88
C ASP A 408 -20.23 2.45 14.26
N VAL A 409 -19.95 3.53 14.97
CA VAL A 409 -18.58 3.96 15.29
C VAL A 409 -18.36 3.89 16.78
N ASN A 410 -17.33 3.16 17.20
CA ASN A 410 -16.85 3.22 18.57
C ASN A 410 -16.14 4.56 18.80
N PHE A 411 -16.73 5.48 19.55
CA PHE A 411 -16.16 6.83 19.76
C PHE A 411 -14.94 6.85 20.69
N ASP A 412 -14.68 5.76 21.43
CA ASP A 412 -13.47 5.60 22.25
C ASP A 412 -12.28 5.10 21.39
N THR A 413 -12.47 4.10 20.50
CA THR A 413 -11.38 3.52 19.69
C THR A 413 -11.31 4.00 18.23
N TRP A 414 -12.36 4.65 17.72
CA TRP A 414 -12.61 4.96 16.31
C TRP A 414 -12.85 3.74 15.39
N ASP A 415 -13.06 2.55 15.97
CA ASP A 415 -13.38 1.37 15.16
C ASP A 415 -14.77 1.51 14.52
N LYS A 416 -14.82 1.30 13.21
CA LYS A 416 -16.07 1.21 12.45
C LYS A 416 -16.55 -0.23 12.44
N ILE A 417 -17.73 -0.46 12.99
CA ILE A 417 -18.41 -1.75 12.95
C ILE A 417 -19.46 -1.66 11.84
N THR A 418 -19.40 -2.58 10.87
CA THR A 418 -20.24 -2.51 9.67
C THR A 418 -20.90 -3.85 9.37
N ALA A 419 -22.05 -3.81 8.72
CA ALA A 419 -22.67 -4.95 8.06
C ALA A 419 -23.43 -4.47 6.83
N SER A 420 -23.42 -5.24 5.74
CA SER A 420 -24.18 -4.89 4.54
C SER A 420 -24.66 -6.11 3.77
N VAL A 421 -25.75 -5.93 3.05
CA VAL A 421 -26.35 -6.92 2.15
C VAL A 421 -26.64 -6.23 0.83
N GLY A 422 -26.31 -6.89 -0.28
CA GLY A 422 -26.62 -6.39 -1.61
C GLY A 422 -26.54 -7.45 -2.68
N ARG A 423 -26.86 -7.07 -3.91
CA ARG A 423 -26.67 -7.92 -5.09
C ARG A 423 -25.25 -7.74 -5.63
N LEU A 424 -24.56 -8.85 -5.85
CA LEU A 424 -23.31 -8.83 -6.60
C LEU A 424 -23.60 -8.64 -8.08
N LEU A 425 -23.12 -7.53 -8.64
CA LEU A 425 -23.24 -7.21 -10.07
C LEU A 425 -22.02 -7.67 -10.86
N ARG A 426 -20.81 -7.53 -10.28
CA ARG A 426 -19.54 -7.87 -10.91
C ARG A 426 -18.51 -8.32 -9.88
N TRP A 427 -17.59 -9.19 -10.29
CA TRP A 427 -16.48 -9.65 -9.45
C TRP A 427 -15.37 -8.60 -9.25
N LYS A 428 -15.32 -7.59 -10.12
CA LYS A 428 -14.46 -6.40 -10.02
C LYS A 428 -15.00 -5.28 -10.89
N SER A 429 -14.59 -4.04 -10.67
CA SER A 429 -15.00 -2.92 -11.51
C SER A 429 -14.68 -3.19 -12.97
N ARG A 430 -15.66 -2.98 -13.85
CA ARG A 430 -15.61 -3.33 -15.29
C ARG A 430 -15.27 -4.80 -15.59
N GLY A 431 -15.38 -5.69 -14.61
CA GLY A 431 -15.09 -7.12 -14.72
C GLY A 431 -16.28 -7.97 -15.14
N ALA A 432 -16.11 -9.30 -15.05
CA ALA A 432 -17.15 -10.27 -15.35
C ALA A 432 -18.33 -10.17 -14.37
N ILE A 433 -19.53 -10.48 -14.88
CA ILE A 433 -20.78 -10.59 -14.13
C ILE A 433 -20.86 -12.02 -13.57
N PRO A 434 -21.41 -12.23 -12.35
CA PRO A 434 -21.70 -13.58 -11.86
C PRO A 434 -22.61 -14.37 -12.82
N GLU A 435 -22.32 -15.66 -13.02
CA GLU A 435 -23.10 -16.52 -13.92
C GLU A 435 -24.55 -16.71 -13.45
N LEU A 436 -24.74 -16.79 -12.14
CA LEU A 436 -26.05 -16.86 -11.48
C LEU A 436 -26.32 -15.59 -10.66
N PRO A 437 -27.59 -15.16 -10.53
CA PRO A 437 -27.97 -14.13 -9.58
C PRO A 437 -27.42 -14.44 -8.18
N THR A 438 -26.63 -13.52 -7.64
CA THR A 438 -25.84 -13.75 -6.43
C THR A 438 -26.01 -12.58 -5.47
N ILE A 439 -26.29 -12.88 -4.20
CA ILE A 439 -26.26 -11.90 -3.11
C ILE A 439 -24.90 -11.91 -2.44
N LEU A 440 -24.47 -10.75 -1.94
CA LEU A 440 -23.28 -10.58 -1.12
C LEU A 440 -23.70 -10.16 0.28
N VAL A 441 -23.25 -10.90 1.28
CA VAL A 441 -23.39 -10.56 2.70
C VAL A 441 -22.01 -10.27 3.26
N THR A 442 -21.83 -9.08 3.82
CA THR A 442 -20.60 -8.69 4.51
C THR A 442 -20.90 -8.29 5.94
N VAL A 443 -20.09 -8.79 6.87
CA VAL A 443 -20.21 -8.49 8.30
C VAL A 443 -18.83 -8.22 8.87
N GLY A 444 -18.64 -7.05 9.48
CA GLY A 444 -17.35 -6.57 9.95
C GLY A 444 -16.44 -6.08 8.83
N LYS A 445 -15.29 -5.53 9.24
CA LYS A 445 -14.24 -5.10 8.31
C LYS A 445 -13.45 -6.33 7.83
N VAL A 446 -13.41 -6.54 6.51
CA VAL A 446 -12.66 -7.63 5.89
C VAL A 446 -11.15 -7.39 6.09
N SER A 447 -10.59 -7.97 7.15
CA SER A 447 -9.20 -7.79 7.56
C SER A 447 -8.69 -8.99 8.35
N ILE A 448 -7.38 -9.24 8.32
CA ILE A 448 -6.77 -10.31 9.11
C ILE A 448 -6.86 -10.07 10.63
N SER A 449 -6.95 -8.81 11.07
CA SER A 449 -6.91 -8.45 12.49
C SER A 449 -8.28 -8.52 13.18
N THR A 450 -9.37 -8.71 12.44
CA THR A 450 -10.73 -8.65 12.97
C THR A 450 -11.58 -9.80 12.44
N PRO A 451 -12.44 -10.44 13.25
CA PRO A 451 -13.41 -11.40 12.74
C PRO A 451 -14.34 -10.75 11.69
N TYR A 452 -14.52 -11.40 10.55
CA TYR A 452 -15.37 -10.91 9.46
C TYR A 452 -16.09 -12.05 8.74
N LEU A 453 -17.19 -11.72 8.08
CA LEU A 453 -17.83 -12.52 7.03
C LEU A 453 -17.76 -11.76 5.72
N PHE A 454 -17.31 -12.44 4.68
CA PHE A 454 -17.46 -12.00 3.30
C PHE A 454 -17.92 -13.22 2.51
N LYS A 455 -19.23 -13.33 2.28
CA LYS A 455 -19.82 -14.54 1.68
C LYS A 455 -20.85 -14.16 0.62
N THR A 456 -20.75 -14.82 -0.52
CA THR A 456 -21.72 -14.77 -1.60
C THR A 456 -22.68 -15.94 -1.49
N PHE A 457 -23.92 -15.76 -1.90
CA PHE A 457 -24.90 -16.83 -2.04
C PHE A 457 -25.59 -16.70 -3.39
N ASN A 458 -25.41 -17.67 -4.27
CA ASN A 458 -26.21 -17.80 -5.49
C ASN A 458 -27.60 -18.41 -5.18
N THR A 459 -28.49 -18.45 -6.15
CA THR A 459 -29.86 -18.97 -5.97
C THR A 459 -29.91 -20.41 -5.44
N TYR A 460 -29.03 -21.29 -5.93
CA TYR A 460 -28.94 -22.68 -5.45
C TYR A 460 -28.44 -22.75 -4.00
N GLU A 461 -27.41 -21.98 -3.66
CA GLU A 461 -26.87 -21.91 -2.30
C GLU A 461 -27.91 -21.35 -1.31
N LEU A 462 -28.76 -20.41 -1.74
CA LEU A 462 -29.86 -19.89 -0.94
C LEU A 462 -30.95 -20.93 -0.69
N GLU A 463 -31.32 -21.73 -1.69
CA GLU A 463 -32.26 -22.84 -1.52
C GLU A 463 -31.72 -23.89 -0.54
N VAL A 464 -30.45 -24.24 -0.66
CA VAL A 464 -29.78 -25.17 0.27
C VAL A 464 -29.72 -24.57 1.67
N ALA A 465 -29.29 -23.31 1.80
CA ALA A 465 -29.23 -22.61 3.08
C ALA A 465 -30.61 -22.54 3.74
N SER A 466 -31.68 -22.36 2.96
CA SER A 466 -33.05 -22.35 3.47
C SER A 466 -33.44 -23.70 4.06
N LYS A 467 -33.14 -24.81 3.38
CA LYS A 467 -33.42 -26.16 3.90
C LYS A 467 -32.61 -26.47 5.16
N VAL A 468 -31.35 -26.05 5.20
CA VAL A 468 -30.48 -26.25 6.38
C VAL A 468 -30.98 -25.41 7.56
N ALA A 469 -31.37 -24.15 7.33
CA ALA A 469 -31.89 -23.27 8.37
C ALA A 469 -33.21 -23.78 8.94
N ASP A 470 -34.07 -24.36 8.10
CA ASP A 470 -35.31 -25.01 8.52
C ASP A 470 -35.03 -26.21 9.46
N ILE A 471 -34.16 -27.13 9.04
CA ILE A 471 -33.83 -28.35 9.81
C ILE A 471 -33.10 -28.04 11.13
N THR A 472 -32.12 -27.13 11.09
CA THR A 472 -31.23 -26.88 12.24
C THR A 472 -31.74 -25.79 13.17
N HIS A 473 -32.72 -25.00 12.73
CA HIS A 473 -33.15 -23.75 13.37
C HIS A 473 -32.01 -22.75 13.64
N GLN A 474 -30.84 -22.92 13.00
CA GLN A 474 -29.72 -22.01 13.13
C GLN A 474 -29.87 -20.85 12.15
N THR A 475 -30.33 -19.70 12.66
CA THR A 475 -30.56 -18.50 11.85
C THR A 475 -29.33 -17.59 11.75
N VAL A 476 -28.40 -17.64 12.70
CA VAL A 476 -27.21 -16.77 12.69
C VAL A 476 -26.26 -17.17 11.57
N ILE A 477 -26.07 -16.25 10.61
CA ILE A 477 -25.11 -16.41 9.51
C ILE A 477 -23.69 -16.20 10.04
N PHE A 478 -23.48 -15.08 10.72
CA PHE A 478 -22.20 -14.73 11.33
C PHE A 478 -22.36 -13.64 12.39
N ARG A 479 -21.48 -13.66 13.38
CA ARG A 479 -21.37 -12.63 14.42
C ARG A 479 -19.89 -12.37 14.74
N THR A 480 -19.46 -11.12 14.70
CA THR A 480 -18.04 -10.75 14.89
C THR A 480 -17.53 -10.97 16.32
N SER A 481 -18.41 -10.92 17.32
CA SER A 481 -18.05 -11.04 18.73
C SER A 481 -19.19 -11.61 19.55
N ARG A 482 -18.88 -12.43 20.57
CA ARG A 482 -19.88 -12.93 21.53
C ARG A 482 -20.36 -11.85 22.50
N SER A 483 -19.62 -10.75 22.63
CA SER A 483 -20.02 -9.63 23.48
C SER A 483 -21.32 -9.01 22.99
N LYS A 484 -22.18 -8.60 23.93
CA LYS A 484 -23.36 -7.80 23.65
C LYS A 484 -23.04 -6.30 23.58
N GLU A 485 -21.82 -5.89 23.90
CA GLU A 485 -21.42 -4.48 23.89
C GLU A 485 -20.95 -4.01 22.52
N GLN A 486 -20.18 -4.83 21.80
CA GLN A 486 -19.72 -4.48 20.46
C GLN A 486 -19.78 -5.71 19.57
N TYR A 487 -20.57 -5.65 18.50
CA TYR A 487 -20.71 -6.73 17.53
C TYR A 487 -21.34 -6.24 16.22
N ALA A 488 -21.00 -6.91 15.13
CA ALA A 488 -21.80 -6.93 13.90
C ALA A 488 -22.33 -8.35 13.71
N MET A 489 -23.52 -8.47 13.16
CA MET A 489 -24.20 -9.74 12.98
C MET A 489 -25.10 -9.72 11.76
N ALA A 490 -25.21 -10.86 11.08
CA ALA A 490 -26.23 -11.12 10.08
C ALA A 490 -26.96 -12.41 10.43
N GLU A 491 -28.29 -12.40 10.27
CA GLU A 491 -29.18 -13.52 10.60
C GLU A 491 -30.19 -13.74 9.47
N TRP A 492 -30.46 -15.00 9.15
CA TRP A 492 -31.59 -15.40 8.32
C TRP A 492 -32.91 -15.13 9.05
N VAL A 493 -33.89 -14.63 8.31
CA VAL A 493 -35.28 -14.55 8.78
C VAL A 493 -36.09 -15.60 8.05
N LEU A 494 -36.72 -16.49 8.81
CA LEU A 494 -37.51 -17.59 8.27
C LEU A 494 -39.01 -17.24 8.30
N SER A 495 -39.75 -17.71 7.30
CA SER A 495 -41.22 -17.74 7.30
C SER A 495 -41.75 -18.80 8.27
N ALA A 496 -43.07 -18.84 8.47
CA ALA A 496 -43.73 -19.90 9.24
C ALA A 496 -43.50 -21.29 8.62
N GLU A 497 -43.29 -21.35 7.30
CA GLU A 497 -42.99 -22.55 6.52
C GLU A 497 -41.49 -22.90 6.49
N GLY A 498 -40.64 -22.24 7.28
CA GLY A 498 -39.20 -22.54 7.35
C GLY A 498 -38.36 -21.99 6.19
N VAL A 499 -38.98 -21.27 5.24
CA VAL A 499 -38.28 -20.70 4.08
C VAL A 499 -37.65 -19.35 4.43
N ILE A 500 -36.41 -19.10 4.01
CA ILE A 500 -35.74 -17.79 4.17
C ILE A 500 -36.53 -16.71 3.41
N THR A 501 -36.95 -15.68 4.14
CA THR A 501 -37.68 -14.51 3.63
C THR A 501 -36.84 -13.24 3.60
N GLY A 502 -35.70 -13.23 4.29
CA GLY A 502 -34.86 -12.04 4.39
C GLY A 502 -33.61 -12.26 5.22
N ILE A 503 -32.81 -11.20 5.31
CA ILE A 503 -31.62 -11.12 6.16
C ILE A 503 -31.78 -9.92 7.10
N THR A 504 -31.62 -10.15 8.39
CA THR A 504 -31.48 -9.08 9.38
C THR A 504 -30.00 -8.80 9.60
N ILE A 505 -29.59 -7.54 9.45
CA ILE A 505 -28.25 -7.08 9.83
C ILE A 505 -28.33 -6.22 11.08
N THR A 506 -27.47 -6.52 12.04
CA THR A 506 -27.40 -5.84 13.34
C THR A 506 -25.99 -5.36 13.60
N VAL A 507 -25.84 -4.11 14.01
CA VAL A 507 -24.56 -3.49 14.33
C VAL A 507 -24.68 -2.74 15.66
N LYS A 508 -23.73 -2.96 16.58
CA LYS A 508 -23.61 -2.21 17.84
C LYS A 508 -22.15 -1.87 18.11
N ALA A 509 -21.84 -0.60 18.35
CA ALA A 509 -20.60 -0.16 18.98
C ALA A 509 -20.75 -0.14 20.50
N SER A 510 -19.64 -0.31 21.24
CA SER A 510 -19.68 -0.24 22.71
C SER A 510 -20.09 1.13 23.25
N THR A 511 -19.94 2.18 22.43
CA THR A 511 -20.35 3.55 22.76
C THR A 511 -21.81 3.86 22.42
N SER A 512 -22.52 2.91 21.83
CA SER A 512 -23.92 3.05 21.41
C SER A 512 -24.83 2.33 22.39
N SER A 513 -25.90 3.02 22.82
CA SER A 513 -26.88 2.46 23.77
C SER A 513 -27.75 1.39 23.14
N THR A 514 -28.09 1.55 21.85
CA THR A 514 -28.94 0.64 21.09
C THR A 514 -28.25 0.21 19.80
N PRO A 515 -28.46 -1.04 19.34
CA PRO A 515 -27.94 -1.50 18.06
C PRO A 515 -28.73 -0.91 16.90
N PHE A 516 -28.07 -0.68 15.77
CA PHE A 516 -28.72 -0.54 14.48
C PHE A 516 -29.24 -1.89 14.02
N ILE A 517 -30.50 -1.95 13.58
CA ILE A 517 -31.12 -3.18 13.06
C ILE A 517 -31.86 -2.84 11.77
N ARG A 518 -31.49 -3.51 10.69
CA ARG A 518 -32.17 -3.45 9.39
C ARG A 518 -32.61 -4.83 8.96
N PHE A 519 -33.83 -4.93 8.48
CA PHE A 519 -34.36 -6.13 7.85
C PHE A 519 -34.41 -5.93 6.33
N CYS A 520 -33.73 -6.81 5.59
CA CYS A 520 -33.68 -6.82 4.15
C CYS A 520 -34.48 -8.01 3.61
N PRO A 521 -35.70 -7.81 3.09
CA PRO A 521 -36.50 -8.89 2.53
C PRO A 521 -35.90 -9.36 1.20
N ILE A 522 -35.69 -10.67 1.04
CA ILE A 522 -35.09 -11.26 -0.18
C ILE A 522 -36.00 -12.33 -0.78
N ASN A 523 -35.98 -12.44 -2.11
CA ASN A 523 -36.52 -13.58 -2.85
C ASN A 523 -35.36 -14.54 -3.16
N ILE A 524 -35.35 -15.71 -2.51
CA ILE A 524 -34.28 -16.70 -2.67
C ILE A 524 -34.19 -17.30 -4.07
N ALA A 525 -35.33 -17.46 -4.78
CA ALA A 525 -35.36 -18.06 -6.12
C ALA A 525 -34.75 -17.13 -7.19
N ALA A 526 -34.83 -15.82 -6.97
CA ALA A 526 -34.33 -14.81 -7.89
C ALA A 526 -33.06 -14.09 -7.40
N ALA A 527 -32.66 -14.28 -6.14
CA ALA A 527 -31.61 -13.52 -5.45
C ALA A 527 -31.80 -11.99 -5.61
N THR A 528 -33.04 -11.53 -5.40
CA THR A 528 -33.44 -10.11 -5.54
C THR A 528 -34.16 -9.62 -4.29
N LEU A 529 -34.25 -8.30 -4.15
CA LEU A 529 -35.04 -7.66 -3.09
C LEU A 529 -36.53 -7.96 -3.30
N SER A 530 -37.22 -8.47 -2.28
CA SER A 530 -38.64 -8.83 -2.38
C SER A 530 -39.60 -7.76 -1.83
N GLY A 531 -39.09 -6.71 -1.20
CA GLY A 531 -39.87 -5.60 -0.65
C GLY A 531 -38.99 -4.45 -0.15
N GLU A 532 -39.57 -3.45 0.50
CA GLU A 532 -38.79 -2.34 1.08
C GLU A 532 -37.97 -2.79 2.29
N VAL A 533 -36.74 -2.29 2.41
CA VAL A 533 -35.86 -2.53 3.56
C VAL A 533 -36.46 -1.83 4.79
N GLN A 534 -36.66 -2.58 5.87
CA GLN A 534 -37.27 -2.07 7.09
C GLN A 534 -36.22 -1.68 8.12
N ALA A 535 -36.33 -0.47 8.65
CA ALA A 535 -35.55 0.01 9.78
C ALA A 535 -36.21 -0.40 11.09
N ILE A 536 -35.75 -1.48 11.72
CA ILE A 536 -36.25 -1.94 13.02
C ILE A 536 -35.68 -1.08 14.15
N SER A 537 -34.41 -0.68 14.04
CA SER A 537 -33.76 0.23 14.99
C SER A 537 -32.72 1.11 14.29
N GLU A 538 -32.74 2.40 14.62
CA GLU A 538 -31.77 3.41 14.18
C GLU A 538 -30.54 3.54 15.09
N GLY A 539 -30.39 2.68 16.11
CA GLY A 539 -29.15 2.49 16.88
C GLY A 539 -28.39 3.75 17.31
N GLY A 540 -27.07 3.57 17.54
CA GLY A 540 -26.09 4.65 17.58
C GLY A 540 -26.20 5.63 18.75
N LEU A 541 -25.42 6.72 18.64
CA LEU A 541 -25.61 7.93 19.43
C LEU A 541 -26.73 8.75 18.79
N ARG A 542 -27.88 8.83 19.47
CA ARG A 542 -29.04 9.58 18.99
C ARG A 542 -28.91 11.05 19.30
N SER A 543 -29.38 11.88 18.38
CA SER A 543 -29.67 13.29 18.65
C SER A 543 -31.17 13.51 18.54
N TYR A 544 -31.74 14.28 19.45
CA TYR A 544 -33.18 14.54 19.53
C TYR A 544 -33.49 15.94 19.01
N ARG A 545 -34.74 16.14 18.57
CA ARG A 545 -35.20 17.45 18.11
C ARG A 545 -35.44 18.35 19.33
N PRO A 546 -34.92 19.59 19.36
CA PRO A 546 -35.26 20.52 20.43
C PRO A 546 -36.71 21.00 20.28
N SER A 547 -37.39 21.22 21.39
CA SER A 547 -38.78 21.73 21.45
C SER A 547 -38.95 23.12 20.85
N THR A 548 -37.90 23.93 20.86
CA THR A 548 -37.83 25.23 20.19
C THR A 548 -36.50 25.37 19.44
N PRO A 549 -36.36 26.31 18.51
CA PRO A 549 -35.03 26.65 17.95
C PRO A 549 -34.08 27.19 19.02
N TYR A 550 -32.79 26.89 18.90
CA TYR A 550 -31.77 27.47 19.77
C TYR A 550 -31.60 28.96 19.49
N VAL A 551 -31.75 29.78 20.53
CA VAL A 551 -31.35 31.20 20.52
C VAL A 551 -29.92 31.32 21.02
N LEU A 552 -29.05 31.96 20.24
CA LEU A 552 -27.64 32.19 20.58
C LEU A 552 -27.43 33.61 21.13
N PRO A 553 -26.48 33.81 22.07
CA PRO A 553 -26.12 35.14 22.54
C PRO A 553 -25.55 36.03 21.42
N GLU A 554 -25.74 37.34 21.56
CA GLU A 554 -25.10 38.32 20.69
C GLU A 554 -23.58 38.37 20.87
N VAL A 555 -22.88 38.80 19.82
CA VAL A 555 -21.42 38.92 19.84
C VAL A 555 -21.00 40.02 20.81
N GLN A 556 -20.22 39.65 21.82
CA GLN A 556 -19.61 40.60 22.75
C GLN A 556 -18.23 40.97 22.22
N ARG A 557 -17.98 42.27 22.00
CA ARG A 557 -16.71 42.74 21.45
C ARG A 557 -16.26 44.02 22.11
N VAL A 558 -15.05 43.99 22.66
CA VAL A 558 -14.28 45.16 23.09
C VAL A 558 -13.09 45.27 22.16
N SER A 559 -13.13 46.26 21.28
CA SER A 559 -12.17 46.42 20.17
C SER A 559 -12.14 47.88 19.72
N ALA A 560 -11.04 48.31 19.10
CA ALA A 560 -11.01 49.57 18.37
C ALA A 560 -11.90 49.51 17.12
N THR A 561 -12.01 50.63 16.41
CA THR A 561 -12.64 50.69 15.08
C THR A 561 -11.61 51.24 14.11
N LEU A 562 -11.23 50.45 13.11
CA LEU A 562 -10.31 50.92 12.07
C LEU A 562 -11.01 51.90 11.12
N PRO A 563 -10.32 52.95 10.66
CA PRO A 563 -10.89 53.90 9.71
C PRO A 563 -11.06 53.24 8.32
N GLU A 564 -12.25 53.35 7.73
CA GLU A 564 -12.53 52.86 6.37
C GLU A 564 -12.10 53.83 5.26
N LYS A 565 -11.83 55.10 5.63
CA LYS A 565 -11.40 56.17 4.72
C LYS A 565 -10.17 56.86 5.27
N ALA A 566 -9.37 57.44 4.37
CA ALA A 566 -8.23 58.27 4.77
C ALA A 566 -8.69 59.40 5.70
N LEU A 567 -7.82 59.82 6.62
CA LEU A 567 -8.15 60.81 7.66
C LEU A 567 -8.66 62.14 7.08
N ARG A 568 -8.12 62.56 5.92
CA ARG A 568 -8.58 63.69 5.10
C ARG A 568 -8.05 63.58 3.67
N GLU A 569 -8.49 64.47 2.79
CA GLU A 569 -7.90 64.61 1.45
C GLU A 569 -6.48 65.19 1.54
N VAL A 570 -5.61 64.79 0.59
CA VAL A 570 -4.24 65.30 0.49
C VAL A 570 -4.27 66.74 -0.04
N ARG A 571 -3.55 67.64 0.63
CA ARG A 571 -3.45 69.04 0.21
C ARG A 571 -2.57 69.17 -1.04
N LYS A 572 -3.01 69.99 -2.00
CA LYS A 572 -2.32 70.24 -3.29
C LYS A 572 -1.99 71.73 -3.52
N ASP A 573 -2.23 72.58 -2.53
CA ASP A 573 -2.18 74.05 -2.62
C ASP A 573 -0.86 74.67 -2.14
N PHE A 574 0.11 73.86 -1.70
CA PHE A 574 1.43 74.34 -1.26
C PHE A 574 2.17 75.04 -2.40
N LYS A 575 2.63 76.27 -2.14
CA LYS A 575 3.37 77.10 -3.08
C LYS A 575 4.87 76.96 -2.87
N THR A 576 5.63 77.05 -3.95
CA THR A 576 7.09 77.17 -3.88
C THR A 576 7.49 78.42 -3.10
N ARG A 577 8.44 78.30 -2.17
CA ARG A 577 9.12 79.42 -1.53
C ARG A 577 10.54 79.51 -2.06
N THR A 578 10.93 80.63 -2.62
CA THR A 578 12.27 80.82 -3.21
C THR A 578 12.93 82.07 -2.64
N SER A 579 14.25 82.06 -2.56
CA SER A 579 15.03 83.28 -2.42
C SER A 579 14.73 84.27 -3.56
N PRO A 580 14.89 85.59 -3.33
CA PRO A 580 14.67 86.62 -4.36
C PRO A 580 15.53 86.43 -5.62
N ASN A 581 16.73 85.85 -5.47
CA ASN A 581 17.71 85.69 -6.55
C ASN A 581 17.58 84.34 -7.29
N LEU A 582 16.66 83.45 -6.88
CA LEU A 582 16.50 82.11 -7.46
C LEU A 582 15.10 81.95 -8.09
N PRO A 583 14.90 82.33 -9.37
CA PRO A 583 13.58 82.29 -10.01
C PRO A 583 13.19 80.89 -10.48
N ILE A 584 13.01 79.97 -9.53
CA ILE A 584 12.55 78.60 -9.75
C ILE A 584 11.09 78.44 -9.32
N VAL A 585 10.36 77.56 -10.02
CA VAL A 585 9.11 76.98 -9.48
C VAL A 585 9.21 75.48 -9.36
N LEU A 586 8.84 75.00 -8.18
CA LEU A 586 8.71 73.59 -7.87
C LEU A 586 7.23 73.22 -7.95
N LYS A 587 6.88 72.27 -8.83
CA LYS A 587 5.51 71.77 -8.98
C LYS A 587 5.48 70.26 -8.78
N VAL A 588 4.55 69.76 -7.98
CA VAL A 588 4.33 68.32 -7.85
C VAL A 588 3.73 67.77 -9.16
N VAL A 589 4.31 66.68 -9.67
CA VAL A 589 3.88 66.01 -10.91
C VAL A 589 3.27 64.63 -10.62
N SER A 590 3.61 64.01 -9.49
CA SER A 590 3.03 62.74 -9.04
C SER A 590 1.60 62.89 -8.48
N ASP A 591 0.75 61.89 -8.75
CA ASP A 591 -0.56 61.71 -8.11
C ASP A 591 -0.70 60.24 -7.65
N PRO A 592 -0.74 59.95 -6.34
CA PRO A 592 -0.69 60.88 -5.21
C PRO A 592 0.65 61.66 -5.11
N PRO A 593 0.66 62.85 -4.47
CA PRO A 593 1.86 63.69 -4.33
C PRO A 593 3.08 62.96 -3.74
N LEU A 594 2.84 62.11 -2.74
CA LEU A 594 3.81 61.18 -2.17
C LEU A 594 3.19 59.79 -2.13
N SER A 595 4.00 58.80 -2.50
CA SER A 595 3.72 57.38 -2.23
C SER A 595 4.66 56.90 -1.13
N ALA A 596 4.14 56.07 -0.21
CA ALA A 596 4.94 55.56 0.89
C ALA A 596 5.08 54.05 0.84
N ASN A 597 6.20 53.56 1.34
CA ASN A 597 6.46 52.14 1.52
C ASN A 597 7.38 51.89 2.71
N SER A 598 7.07 50.89 3.52
CA SER A 598 7.95 50.44 4.58
C SER A 598 8.49 49.04 4.27
N TRP A 599 9.73 49.01 3.74
CA TRP A 599 10.51 47.77 3.61
C TRP A 599 11.33 47.45 4.87
N SER A 600 11.41 48.37 5.83
CA SER A 600 12.22 48.26 7.05
C SER A 600 11.37 48.53 8.28
N SER A 601 11.60 47.76 9.35
CA SER A 601 10.98 48.04 10.67
C SER A 601 11.54 49.29 11.35
N LYS A 602 12.58 49.92 10.78
CA LYS A 602 13.28 51.08 11.37
C LYS A 602 12.94 52.42 10.71
N HIS A 603 12.42 52.41 9.48
CA HIS A 603 12.12 53.62 8.72
C HIS A 603 11.07 53.36 7.65
N ASP A 604 10.43 54.44 7.21
CA ASP A 604 9.51 54.45 6.08
C ASP A 604 10.14 55.24 4.92
N LEU A 605 9.85 54.82 3.69
CA LEU A 605 10.30 55.47 2.46
C LEU A 605 9.15 56.25 1.84
N PHE A 606 9.42 57.48 1.43
CA PHE A 606 8.48 58.34 0.74
C PHE A 606 9.03 58.74 -0.62
N SER A 607 8.33 58.35 -1.68
CA SER A 607 8.75 58.60 -3.06
C SER A 607 7.78 59.56 -3.73
N GLY A 608 8.32 60.51 -4.50
CA GLY A 608 7.55 61.52 -5.20
C GLY A 608 8.26 62.04 -6.44
N THR A 609 7.55 62.84 -7.23
CA THR A 609 8.11 63.47 -8.43
C THR A 609 7.72 64.93 -8.46
N ILE A 610 8.72 65.81 -8.53
CA ILE A 610 8.54 67.24 -8.73
C ILE A 610 9.19 67.70 -10.03
N SER A 611 8.62 68.74 -10.59
CA SER A 611 9.15 69.50 -11.72
C SER A 611 9.83 70.75 -11.18
N VAL A 612 11.09 70.94 -11.53
CA VAL A 612 11.92 72.11 -11.24
C VAL A 612 11.97 72.95 -12.51
N PHE A 613 11.25 74.06 -12.53
CA PHE A 613 11.12 74.93 -13.69
C PHE A 613 11.92 76.22 -13.52
N ASN A 614 12.82 76.51 -14.45
CA ASN A 614 13.55 77.77 -14.50
C ASN A 614 12.67 78.88 -15.14
N LYS A 615 12.31 79.91 -14.36
CA LYS A 615 11.44 81.01 -14.81
C LYS A 615 12.17 82.15 -15.52
N HIS A 616 13.49 82.12 -15.67
CA HIS A 616 14.22 83.17 -16.39
C HIS A 616 13.60 83.44 -17.77
N PRO A 617 13.55 84.70 -18.20
CA PRO A 617 13.03 85.02 -19.52
C PRO A 617 13.93 84.39 -20.59
N PRO A 618 13.38 83.96 -21.75
CA PRO A 618 14.14 83.27 -22.80
C PRO A 618 15.39 84.01 -23.29
N LYS A 619 15.45 85.33 -23.07
CA LYS A 619 16.53 86.21 -23.49
C LYS A 619 17.69 86.33 -22.49
N SER A 620 17.53 85.88 -21.22
CA SER A 620 18.59 86.11 -20.21
C SER A 620 19.77 85.15 -20.34
N MET A 621 19.62 84.00 -21.02
CA MET A 621 20.67 82.97 -21.17
C MET A 621 21.33 82.57 -19.83
N GLU A 622 20.67 82.80 -18.70
CA GLU A 622 21.16 82.45 -17.36
C GLU A 622 20.65 81.07 -16.95
N PRO A 623 21.46 80.01 -17.05
CA PRO A 623 21.08 78.72 -16.54
C PRO A 623 21.18 78.69 -15.01
N ILE A 624 20.29 77.95 -14.36
CA ILE A 624 20.37 77.72 -12.90
C ILE A 624 20.94 76.33 -12.67
N SER A 625 21.96 76.22 -11.80
CA SER A 625 22.58 74.95 -11.44
C SER A 625 22.25 74.57 -10.00
N ILE A 626 21.48 73.51 -9.81
CA ILE A 626 21.14 72.98 -8.48
C ILE A 626 22.31 72.15 -7.96
N SER A 627 22.90 72.55 -6.83
CA SER A 627 24.09 71.93 -6.24
C SER A 627 23.73 70.84 -5.23
N SER A 628 22.63 70.99 -4.48
CA SER A 628 22.20 70.02 -3.48
C SER A 628 20.68 69.96 -3.32
N VAL A 629 20.21 68.83 -2.79
CA VAL A 629 18.80 68.62 -2.42
C VAL A 629 18.78 68.02 -1.02
N THR A 630 18.03 68.64 -0.11
CA THR A 630 17.81 68.16 1.25
C THR A 630 16.32 68.01 1.53
N ALA A 631 15.97 67.14 2.49
CA ALA A 631 14.61 66.85 2.86
C ALA A 631 14.41 66.93 4.38
N PHE A 632 13.30 67.52 4.78
CA PHE A 632 12.85 67.63 6.16
C PHE A 632 11.42 67.13 6.27
N TYR A 633 11.05 66.54 7.39
CA TYR A 633 9.70 66.04 7.62
C TYR A 633 9.13 66.56 8.93
N ARG A 634 7.80 66.55 9.02
CA ARG A 634 7.05 66.90 10.21
C ARG A 634 5.72 66.16 10.24
N LEU A 635 5.26 65.70 11.40
CA LEU A 635 3.88 65.26 11.58
C LEU A 635 2.99 66.45 11.92
N ILE A 636 1.75 66.47 11.44
CA ILE A 636 0.80 67.55 11.75
C ILE A 636 0.68 67.73 13.29
N GLY A 637 0.79 68.98 13.73
CA GLY A 637 0.81 69.34 15.16
C GLY A 637 2.18 69.34 15.85
N ASP A 638 3.26 68.89 15.20
CA ASP A 638 4.61 69.09 15.73
C ASP A 638 5.04 70.57 15.57
N GLU A 639 5.89 71.11 16.45
CA GLU A 639 6.25 72.54 16.41
C GLU A 639 7.33 72.90 15.36
N SER A 640 8.12 71.94 14.89
CA SER A 640 9.26 72.17 14.00
C SER A 640 9.54 71.02 13.02
N TYR A 641 10.23 71.32 11.93
CA TYR A 641 10.69 70.33 10.96
C TYR A 641 11.94 69.60 11.47
N LYS A 642 11.99 68.28 11.25
CA LYS A 642 13.16 67.43 11.54
C LYS A 642 13.86 67.03 10.24
N PRO A 643 15.20 66.91 10.23
CA PRO A 643 15.90 66.42 9.05
C PRO A 643 15.49 64.96 8.76
N ALA A 644 15.26 64.65 7.48
CA ALA A 644 15.09 63.26 7.06
C ALA A 644 16.42 62.50 7.20
N GLN A 645 16.36 61.17 7.32
CA GLN A 645 17.56 60.34 7.48
C GLN A 645 18.45 60.39 6.24
N SER A 646 17.84 60.35 5.05
CA SER A 646 18.52 60.56 3.78
C SER A 646 17.51 60.85 2.67
N ILE A 647 18.00 61.40 1.57
CA ILE A 647 17.27 61.57 0.31
C ILE A 647 18.11 60.96 -0.81
N GLN A 648 17.45 60.20 -1.69
CA GLN A 648 18.05 59.61 -2.88
C GLN A 648 17.34 60.18 -4.11
N LEU A 649 18.11 60.70 -5.05
CA LEU A 649 17.61 61.04 -6.38
C LEU A 649 17.60 59.79 -7.24
N GLU A 650 16.47 59.50 -7.87
CA GLU A 650 16.37 58.34 -8.76
C GLU A 650 17.03 58.63 -10.12
N ASP A 651 17.06 57.65 -11.03
CA ASP A 651 17.62 57.80 -12.37
C ASP A 651 19.15 58.11 -12.44
N ARG A 652 19.90 57.81 -11.37
CA ARG A 652 21.37 57.99 -11.25
C ARG A 652 21.84 59.43 -11.53
N ILE A 653 21.00 60.41 -11.20
CA ILE A 653 21.31 61.82 -11.38
C ILE A 653 22.48 62.21 -10.46
N VAL A 654 23.49 62.86 -11.02
CA VAL A 654 24.63 63.41 -10.29
C VAL A 654 24.47 64.93 -10.26
N LEU A 655 24.43 65.50 -9.05
CA LEU A 655 24.42 66.96 -8.86
C LEU A 655 25.86 67.51 -9.00
N PRO A 656 26.05 68.73 -9.53
CA PRO A 656 25.00 69.70 -9.87
C PRO A 656 24.26 69.42 -11.18
N VAL A 657 22.99 69.82 -11.26
CA VAL A 657 22.17 69.75 -12.49
C VAL A 657 21.84 71.16 -12.97
N THR A 658 22.19 71.45 -14.22
CA THR A 658 21.98 72.74 -14.86
C THR A 658 20.67 72.75 -15.66
N ILE A 659 19.85 73.78 -15.48
CA ILE A 659 18.52 73.95 -16.09
C ILE A 659 18.50 75.28 -16.85
N ASP A 660 18.41 75.22 -18.18
CA ASP A 660 18.34 76.42 -19.02
C ASP A 660 17.04 77.22 -18.80
N PRO A 661 17.01 78.52 -19.13
CA PRO A 661 15.80 79.34 -19.07
C PRO A 661 14.60 78.68 -19.77
N ARG A 662 13.44 78.67 -19.10
CA ARG A 662 12.19 78.04 -19.57
C ARG A 662 12.25 76.53 -19.80
N GLN A 663 13.31 75.85 -19.37
CA GLN A 663 13.33 74.39 -19.30
C GLN A 663 12.86 73.86 -17.95
N THR A 664 12.53 72.57 -17.94
CA THR A 664 12.06 71.84 -16.76
C THR A 664 12.94 70.64 -16.53
N TRP A 665 13.44 70.48 -15.32
CA TRP A 665 14.00 69.22 -14.85
C TRP A 665 12.94 68.46 -14.05
N THR A 666 12.71 67.19 -14.39
CA THR A 666 11.83 66.31 -13.61
C THR A 666 12.68 65.53 -12.61
N MET A 667 12.50 65.81 -11.33
CA MET A 667 13.22 65.20 -10.23
C MET A 667 12.35 64.15 -9.55
N LYS A 668 12.74 62.89 -9.69
CA LYS A 668 12.22 61.78 -8.88
C LYS A 668 13.11 61.60 -7.66
N PHE A 669 12.49 61.43 -6.51
CA PHE A 669 13.21 61.29 -5.25
C PHE A 669 12.56 60.23 -4.37
N THR A 670 13.38 59.67 -3.49
CA THR A 670 12.96 58.84 -2.36
C THR A 670 13.58 59.38 -1.08
N VAL A 671 12.76 59.70 -0.08
CA VAL A 671 13.17 60.20 1.24
C VAL A 671 12.98 59.12 2.29
N VAL A 672 13.97 58.95 3.16
CA VAL A 672 13.94 58.01 4.29
C VAL A 672 13.55 58.76 5.56
N VAL A 673 12.41 58.39 6.17
CA VAL A 673 11.93 58.94 7.44
C VAL A 673 12.07 57.90 8.54
N PRO A 674 12.82 58.17 9.63
CA PRO A 674 13.01 57.21 10.70
C PRO A 674 11.73 57.01 11.52
N ARG A 675 11.51 55.78 12.00
CA ARG A 675 10.47 55.48 13.00
C ARG A 675 10.95 55.87 14.40
N SER A 676 10.01 56.15 15.30
CA SER A 676 10.32 56.32 16.71
C SER A 676 10.74 55.00 17.36
N GLU A 677 11.37 55.06 18.55
CA GLU A 677 11.82 53.87 19.28
C GLU A 677 10.66 52.92 19.63
N GLY A 678 9.52 53.46 20.06
CA GLY A 678 8.31 52.67 20.34
C GLY A 678 7.74 51.97 19.10
N GLU A 679 7.84 52.60 17.93
CA GLU A 679 7.38 52.04 16.65
C GLU A 679 8.35 51.02 16.07
N THR A 680 9.66 51.15 16.35
CA THR A 680 10.68 50.21 15.88
C THR A 680 10.54 48.84 16.56
N ASN A 681 10.00 48.80 17.78
CA ASN A 681 9.67 47.56 18.50
C ASN A 681 8.48 46.80 17.91
N ILE A 682 7.71 47.44 17.04
CA ILE A 682 6.62 46.82 16.28
C ILE A 682 7.25 46.31 14.98
N GLU A 683 7.86 45.12 15.04
CA GLU A 683 8.59 44.46 13.93
C GLU A 683 7.66 44.05 12.76
N MET A 684 6.96 45.01 12.15
CA MET A 684 6.00 44.79 11.08
C MET A 684 6.33 45.68 9.87
N PRO A 685 6.63 45.08 8.70
CA PRO A 685 6.74 45.84 7.46
C PRO A 685 5.35 46.26 6.99
N TRP A 686 5.24 47.47 6.45
CA TRP A 686 3.99 48.01 5.92
C TRP A 686 4.13 48.29 4.43
N GLN A 687 3.52 47.44 3.62
CA GLN A 687 3.58 47.60 2.17
C GLN A 687 2.60 48.68 1.72
N ARG A 688 3.08 49.58 0.84
CA ARG A 688 2.26 50.62 0.18
C ARG A 688 1.57 51.62 1.14
N SER A 689 2.06 51.75 2.37
CA SER A 689 1.63 52.75 3.34
C SER A 689 2.81 53.17 4.23
N SER A 690 2.61 54.17 5.08
CA SER A 690 3.57 54.62 6.09
C SER A 690 3.06 54.37 7.50
N PHE A 691 3.86 53.66 8.29
CA PHE A 691 3.64 53.43 9.71
C PHE A 691 3.83 54.71 10.53
N VAL A 692 4.80 55.56 10.16
CA VAL A 692 5.07 56.86 10.81
C VAL A 692 3.90 57.82 10.67
N ALA A 693 3.25 57.84 9.50
CA ALA A 693 2.13 58.75 9.20
C ALA A 693 0.74 58.11 9.38
N ARG A 694 0.64 57.01 10.16
CA ARG A 694 -0.60 56.24 10.28
C ARG A 694 -1.69 56.90 11.10
N GLU A 695 -1.31 57.63 12.15
CA GLU A 695 -2.23 58.32 13.08
C GLU A 695 -2.37 59.81 12.75
N ARG A 696 -1.32 60.41 12.16
CA ARG A 696 -1.27 61.83 11.78
C ARG A 696 -0.65 61.98 10.39
N PRO A 697 -1.17 62.87 9.52
CA PRO A 697 -0.53 63.17 8.24
C PRO A 697 0.90 63.69 8.39
N LEU A 698 1.73 63.46 7.36
CA LEU A 698 3.12 63.88 7.29
C LEU A 698 3.30 64.97 6.24
N ARG A 699 4.03 66.04 6.59
CA ARG A 699 4.51 67.05 5.66
C ARG A 699 5.99 66.87 5.39
N MET A 700 6.35 66.80 4.12
CA MET A 700 7.72 66.70 3.63
C MET A 700 8.11 68.03 2.98
N LYS A 701 9.12 68.71 3.52
CA LYS A 701 9.72 69.90 2.93
C LYS A 701 10.99 69.52 2.19
N LEU A 702 10.99 69.70 0.88
CA LEU A 702 12.18 69.60 0.05
C LEU A 702 12.83 70.97 -0.08
N VAL A 703 14.14 71.05 0.08
CA VAL A 703 14.95 72.26 -0.11
C VAL A 703 16.01 71.97 -1.17
N LEU A 704 16.01 72.75 -2.24
CA LEU A 704 17.01 72.70 -3.29
C LEU A 704 17.87 73.95 -3.16
N THR A 705 19.19 73.76 -3.13
CA THR A 705 20.18 74.83 -3.03
C THR A 705 20.95 74.91 -4.34
N ASP A 706 21.15 76.12 -4.86
CA ASP A 706 21.95 76.34 -6.07
C ASP A 706 23.45 76.45 -5.76
N VAL A 707 24.25 76.76 -6.78
CA VAL A 707 25.71 76.96 -6.63
C VAL A 707 26.10 78.26 -5.93
N GLU A 708 25.16 79.21 -5.78
CA GLU A 708 25.34 80.49 -5.09
C GLU A 708 24.78 80.46 -3.65
N GLU A 709 24.45 79.27 -3.15
CA GLU A 709 23.86 79.02 -1.83
C GLU A 709 22.44 79.59 -1.64
N GLU A 710 21.75 79.94 -2.72
CA GLU A 710 20.35 80.37 -2.70
C GLU A 710 19.40 79.16 -2.66
N GLU A 711 18.30 79.29 -1.92
CA GLU A 711 17.40 78.17 -1.63
C GLU A 711 16.01 78.34 -2.26
N CYS A 712 15.46 77.21 -2.73
CA CYS A 712 14.04 77.08 -2.99
C CYS A 712 13.47 75.85 -2.27
N SER A 713 12.23 75.96 -1.81
CA SER A 713 11.59 74.88 -1.07
C SER A 713 10.13 74.67 -1.46
N LEU A 714 9.68 73.43 -1.30
CA LEU A 714 8.31 72.99 -1.52
C LEU A 714 7.90 72.03 -0.41
N VAL A 715 6.72 72.25 0.15
CA VAL A 715 6.09 71.33 1.09
C VAL A 715 5.14 70.41 0.31
N ILE A 716 5.21 69.11 0.60
CA ILE A 716 4.38 68.07 0.00
C ILE A 716 3.75 67.28 1.14
N ASP A 717 2.44 67.05 1.04
CA ASP A 717 1.66 66.40 2.08
C ASP A 717 1.42 64.92 1.77
N TYR A 718 1.48 64.10 2.81
CA TYR A 718 1.17 62.68 2.76
C TYR A 718 0.10 62.38 3.82
N VAL A 719 -1.04 61.88 3.35
CA VAL A 719 -2.09 61.31 4.21
C VAL A 719 -2.10 59.81 3.98
N SER A 720 -1.97 59.03 5.05
CA SER A 720 -2.01 57.58 4.95
C SER A 720 -3.36 57.13 4.38
N PRO A 721 -3.38 56.28 3.33
CA PRO A 721 -4.61 55.72 2.82
C PRO A 721 -5.22 54.77 3.85
N ALA A 722 -6.55 54.68 3.90
CA ALA A 722 -7.19 53.65 4.71
C ALA A 722 -6.81 52.26 4.18
N LEU A 723 -6.31 51.41 5.08
CA LEU A 723 -6.15 50.00 4.78
C LEU A 723 -7.53 49.36 4.81
N GLU A 724 -7.93 48.71 3.71
CA GLU A 724 -9.18 47.96 3.73
C GLU A 724 -9.06 46.81 4.74
N PRO A 725 -9.81 46.85 5.85
CA PRO A 725 -9.73 45.78 6.82
C PRO A 725 -10.36 44.51 6.22
N GLN A 726 -9.91 43.35 6.69
CA GLN A 726 -10.48 42.07 6.30
C GLN A 726 -12.00 42.06 6.52
N LYS A 727 -12.76 41.66 5.49
CA LYS A 727 -14.23 41.59 5.54
C LYS A 727 -14.68 40.14 5.59
N ALA A 728 -15.91 39.93 6.06
CA ALA A 728 -16.57 38.64 5.93
C ALA A 728 -16.64 38.24 4.45
N MET A 729 -16.26 37.01 4.14
CA MET A 729 -16.36 36.44 2.81
C MET A 729 -17.81 36.04 2.52
N PRO A 730 -18.26 36.00 1.25
CA PRO A 730 -19.62 35.58 0.91
C PRO A 730 -20.00 34.17 1.37
N LYS A 731 -19.01 33.31 1.66
CA LYS A 731 -19.21 31.93 2.14
C LYS A 731 -19.16 31.80 3.66
N ASP A 732 -18.82 32.87 4.36
CA ASP A 732 -18.76 32.86 5.81
C ASP A 732 -20.17 32.76 6.37
N ILE A 733 -20.37 31.81 7.28
CA ILE A 733 -21.55 31.80 8.14
C ILE A 733 -21.35 32.70 9.36
N ALA A 734 -20.10 32.96 9.74
CA ALA A 734 -19.74 33.94 10.76
C ALA A 734 -18.29 34.42 10.55
N PHE A 735 -18.03 35.68 10.87
CA PHE A 735 -16.68 36.27 10.92
C PHE A 735 -16.55 37.07 12.20
N PHE A 736 -15.76 36.55 13.15
CA PHE A 736 -15.48 37.22 14.42
C PHE A 736 -14.12 37.88 14.34
N TYR A 737 -14.00 39.13 14.81
CA TYR A 737 -12.75 39.86 14.72
C TYR A 737 -12.54 40.87 15.84
N ILE A 738 -11.27 41.23 16.02
CA ILE A 738 -10.80 42.40 16.76
C ILE A 738 -9.92 43.25 15.84
N ASP A 739 -10.14 44.55 15.93
CA ASP A 739 -9.36 45.62 15.34
C ASP A 739 -8.33 46.14 16.35
N ASP A 740 -7.08 46.25 15.89
CA ASP A 740 -5.95 46.77 16.64
C ASP A 740 -5.55 48.15 16.11
N PRO A 741 -5.70 49.21 16.92
CA PRO A 741 -5.41 50.59 16.50
C PRO A 741 -3.91 50.86 16.34
N HIS A 742 -3.02 50.06 16.94
CA HIS A 742 -1.57 50.28 16.85
C HIS A 742 -0.98 49.71 15.57
N THR A 743 -1.45 48.53 15.17
CA THR A 743 -1.02 47.87 13.92
C THR A 743 -1.90 48.22 12.71
N LEU A 744 -2.99 48.97 12.91
CA LEU A 744 -4.11 49.13 11.98
C LEU A 744 -4.55 47.80 11.33
N GLY A 745 -4.44 46.71 12.07
CA GLY A 745 -4.71 45.36 11.62
C GLY A 745 -6.03 44.83 12.16
N ARG A 746 -6.70 44.00 11.35
CA ARG A 746 -7.85 43.20 11.80
C ARG A 746 -7.43 41.75 11.99
N TYR A 747 -7.64 41.23 13.19
CA TYR A 747 -7.43 39.83 13.53
C TYR A 747 -8.78 39.14 13.64
N GLY A 748 -9.04 38.14 12.82
CA GLY A 748 -10.34 37.49 12.80
C GLY A 748 -10.31 36.00 12.50
N VAL A 749 -11.40 35.34 12.84
CA VAL A 749 -11.65 33.92 12.60
C VAL A 749 -12.85 33.81 11.66
N HIS A 750 -12.60 33.20 10.50
CA HIS A 750 -13.65 32.84 9.55
C HIS A 750 -14.28 31.51 9.95
N VAL A 751 -15.61 31.44 9.89
CA VAL A 751 -16.36 30.20 9.99
C VAL A 751 -17.11 29.99 8.70
N ILE A 752 -16.80 28.91 8.00
CA ILE A 752 -17.28 28.63 6.64
C ILE A 752 -18.05 27.31 6.64
N LYS A 753 -19.17 27.28 5.92
CA LYS A 753 -19.85 26.03 5.59
C LYS A 753 -19.05 25.30 4.51
N GLY A 754 -18.51 24.12 4.83
CA GLY A 754 -17.71 23.32 3.91
C GLY A 754 -18.55 22.79 2.75
N ASN A 755 -17.90 22.59 1.60
CA ASN A 755 -18.54 22.00 0.43
C ASN A 755 -18.70 20.49 0.61
N ALA A 756 -19.87 19.94 0.24
CA ALA A 756 -20.18 18.51 0.26
C ALA A 756 -19.44 17.68 -0.81
N MET A 757 -18.31 18.16 -1.35
CA MET A 757 -17.60 17.55 -2.48
C MET A 757 -16.31 16.86 -2.03
N GLY A 758 -16.46 15.74 -1.32
CA GLY A 758 -15.49 14.65 -1.38
C GLY A 758 -15.93 13.65 -2.47
N PRO A 759 -15.00 12.94 -3.13
CA PRO A 759 -15.31 11.96 -4.19
C PRO A 759 -16.07 10.72 -3.71
N LEU A 760 -16.33 10.60 -2.40
CA LEU A 760 -17.09 9.55 -1.75
C LEU A 760 -18.31 10.15 -1.05
N GLY A 761 -19.15 10.87 -1.82
CA GLY A 761 -20.44 11.45 -1.44
C GLY A 761 -20.88 11.26 0.02
N GLY A 762 -20.92 12.37 0.77
CA GLY A 762 -21.57 12.42 2.07
C GLY A 762 -20.60 12.54 3.24
N GLN A 763 -20.19 13.77 3.55
CA GLN A 763 -20.09 14.19 4.94
C GLN A 763 -20.07 15.72 4.99
N PHE A 764 -21.10 16.28 5.63
CA PHE A 764 -21.16 17.69 5.98
C PHE A 764 -19.88 18.10 6.71
N SER A 765 -19.22 19.17 6.26
CA SER A 765 -18.04 19.72 6.92
C SER A 765 -18.23 21.20 7.28
N LEU A 766 -17.77 21.61 8.46
CA LEU A 766 -17.66 23.00 8.89
C LEU A 766 -16.18 23.36 8.99
N VAL A 767 -15.78 24.55 8.55
CA VAL A 767 -14.39 25.02 8.68
C VAL A 767 -14.37 26.17 9.68
N ILE A 768 -13.61 26.03 10.77
CA ILE A 768 -13.40 27.06 11.80
C ILE A 768 -11.92 27.44 11.80
N GLY A 769 -11.61 28.63 11.30
CA GLY A 769 -10.23 29.03 11.02
C GLY A 769 -9.60 28.07 9.99
N ASN A 770 -8.56 27.33 10.40
CA ASN A 770 -7.90 26.33 9.55
C ASN A 770 -8.34 24.87 9.85
N ASN A 771 -9.31 24.66 10.74
CA ASN A 771 -9.72 23.33 11.18
C ASN A 771 -11.03 22.89 10.48
N THR A 772 -11.05 21.68 9.93
CA THR A 772 -12.24 21.07 9.31
C THR A 772 -12.91 20.12 10.29
N VAL A 773 -14.23 20.26 10.43
CA VAL A 773 -15.07 19.53 11.36
C VAL A 773 -16.09 18.70 10.59
N GLY A 774 -16.00 17.37 10.66
CA GLY A 774 -16.96 16.44 10.06
C GLY A 774 -18.00 15.92 11.07
N GLN A 775 -19.06 15.28 10.57
CA GLN A 775 -20.12 14.71 11.42
C GLN A 775 -19.60 13.71 12.47
N ASP A 776 -18.68 12.83 12.10
CA ASP A 776 -18.11 11.83 13.02
C ASP A 776 -17.38 12.48 14.21
N TRP A 777 -16.67 13.59 13.95
CA TRP A 777 -16.05 14.39 15.01
C TRP A 777 -17.12 15.03 15.91
N MET A 778 -18.20 15.57 15.33
CA MET A 778 -19.27 16.19 16.11
C MET A 778 -19.97 15.17 17.02
N LYS A 779 -20.29 13.97 16.51
CA LYS A 779 -20.85 12.86 17.28
C LYS A 779 -19.90 12.43 18.40
N LYS A 780 -18.60 12.35 18.15
CA LYS A 780 -17.60 12.06 19.19
C LYS A 780 -17.59 13.13 20.29
N THR A 781 -17.68 14.40 19.92
CA THR A 781 -17.73 15.51 20.88
C THR A 781 -18.99 15.44 21.75
N ILE A 782 -20.14 15.10 21.17
CA ILE A 782 -21.39 14.84 21.93
C ILE A 782 -21.21 13.64 22.87
N TYR A 783 -20.65 12.53 22.41
CA TYR A 783 -20.38 11.37 23.26
C TYR A 783 -19.46 11.73 24.44
N LYS A 784 -18.38 12.49 24.18
CA LYS A 784 -17.47 12.98 25.22
C LYS A 784 -18.22 13.84 26.25
N ALA A 785 -19.09 14.75 25.80
CA ALA A 785 -19.93 15.58 26.65
C ALA A 785 -20.84 14.74 27.56
N LEU A 786 -21.52 13.74 26.99
CA LEU A 786 -22.40 12.84 27.74
C LEU A 786 -21.63 11.99 28.76
N LYS A 787 -20.43 11.51 28.40
CA LYS A 787 -19.57 10.70 29.27
C LYS A 787 -19.01 11.50 30.44
N LEU A 788 -18.67 12.78 30.22
CA LEU A 788 -18.13 13.67 31.25
C LEU A 788 -19.21 14.39 32.07
N GLY A 789 -20.43 14.51 31.54
CA GLY A 789 -21.47 15.37 32.11
C GLY A 789 -21.20 16.86 31.91
N GLU A 790 -20.30 17.21 30.97
CA GLU A 790 -19.92 18.58 30.65
C GLU A 790 -20.60 19.03 29.36
N SER A 791 -21.23 20.20 29.38
CA SER A 791 -21.96 20.76 28.22
C SER A 791 -21.15 21.76 27.39
N GLU A 792 -20.04 22.28 27.94
CA GLU A 792 -19.05 23.07 27.19
C GLU A 792 -17.79 22.23 27.03
N ILE A 793 -17.44 21.86 25.80
CA ILE A 793 -16.28 21.01 25.51
C ILE A 793 -15.23 21.81 24.73
N ASP A 794 -14.02 21.86 25.25
CA ASP A 794 -12.87 22.40 24.51
C ASP A 794 -12.62 21.54 23.26
N THR A 795 -12.70 22.18 22.10
CA THR A 795 -12.51 21.53 20.80
C THR A 795 -11.03 21.29 20.48
N ASN A 796 -10.12 21.91 21.25
CA ASN A 796 -8.72 22.11 20.94
C ASN A 796 -8.47 22.89 19.64
N PHE A 797 -9.50 23.56 19.10
CA PHE A 797 -9.30 24.50 18.01
C PHE A 797 -8.93 25.86 18.59
N GLY A 798 -7.88 26.43 18.03
CA GLY A 798 -7.35 27.70 18.46
C GLY A 798 -5.91 27.85 18.03
N GLN A 799 -5.39 29.06 18.12
CA GLN A 799 -4.01 29.36 17.80
C GLN A 799 -3.54 30.53 18.63
N ASN A 800 -2.31 30.42 19.15
CA ASN A 800 -1.56 31.57 19.67
C ASN A 800 -0.68 32.06 18.52
N ASN A 801 -1.06 33.15 17.89
CA ASN A 801 -0.34 33.74 16.77
C ASN A 801 0.75 34.67 17.29
N ASN A 802 1.96 34.54 16.72
CA ASN A 802 3.13 35.38 17.03
C ASN A 802 3.42 35.56 18.52
N PRO A 803 3.51 34.48 19.32
CA PRO A 803 3.74 34.58 20.77
C PRO A 803 5.03 35.36 21.06
N GLY A 804 4.98 36.27 22.05
CA GLY A 804 6.12 37.10 22.45
C GLY A 804 6.39 38.30 21.54
N LYS A 805 5.57 38.54 20.51
CA LYS A 805 5.65 39.73 19.66
C LYS A 805 4.51 40.71 19.96
N THR A 806 4.69 41.97 19.56
CA THR A 806 3.70 43.06 19.70
C THR A 806 2.41 42.82 18.88
N ASN A 807 2.47 42.00 17.83
CA ASN A 807 1.31 41.57 17.06
C ASN A 807 0.73 40.22 17.53
N ALA A 808 1.04 39.80 18.76
CA ALA A 808 0.48 38.59 19.35
C ALA A 808 -1.04 38.72 19.49
N TRP A 809 -1.75 37.66 19.14
CA TRP A 809 -3.17 37.47 19.42
C TRP A 809 -3.47 35.99 19.49
N SER A 810 -4.56 35.64 20.16
CA SER A 810 -4.99 34.25 20.27
C SER A 810 -6.48 34.10 20.04
N TRP A 811 -6.87 32.91 19.62
CA TRP A 811 -8.26 32.52 19.62
C TRP A 811 -8.43 31.07 20.07
N LYS A 812 -9.59 30.76 20.62
CA LYS A 812 -10.00 29.41 21.05
C LYS A 812 -11.47 29.17 20.74
N CYS A 813 -11.84 27.90 20.59
CA CYS A 813 -13.20 27.48 20.29
C CYS A 813 -13.67 26.36 21.21
N TRP A 814 -14.92 26.45 21.66
CA TRP A 814 -15.61 25.44 22.43
C TRP A 814 -16.87 24.98 21.70
N ALA A 815 -17.17 23.70 21.83
CA ALA A 815 -18.41 23.09 21.39
C ALA A 815 -19.45 23.22 22.51
N LEU A 816 -20.66 23.67 22.18
CA LEU A 816 -21.77 23.79 23.12
C LEU A 816 -22.79 22.67 22.85
N ILE A 817 -22.93 21.77 23.82
CA ILE A 817 -23.73 20.56 23.73
C ILE A 817 -24.95 20.69 24.64
N ASP A 818 -26.12 20.44 24.08
CA ASP A 818 -27.33 20.18 24.84
C ASP A 818 -27.34 18.70 25.24
N LEU A 819 -27.21 18.45 26.55
CA LEU A 819 -27.19 17.08 27.10
C LEU A 819 -28.57 16.42 27.09
N SER A 820 -29.66 17.20 27.15
CA SER A 820 -31.04 16.71 27.04
C SER A 820 -31.34 16.23 25.61
N CYS A 821 -31.03 17.08 24.63
CA CYS A 821 -31.21 16.77 23.21
C CYS A 821 -30.07 15.94 22.60
N GLN A 822 -28.99 15.68 23.34
CA GLN A 822 -27.79 14.99 22.87
C GLN A 822 -27.27 15.58 21.54
N ARG A 823 -27.15 16.90 21.48
CA ARG A 823 -26.90 17.64 20.25
C ARG A 823 -25.87 18.76 20.45
N LEU A 824 -24.92 18.84 19.53
CA LEU A 824 -24.06 20.01 19.36
C LEU A 824 -24.88 21.11 18.69
N TYR A 825 -25.17 22.20 19.40
CA TYR A 825 -26.05 23.26 18.88
C TYR A 825 -25.29 24.51 18.42
N ALA A 826 -24.11 24.77 18.97
CA ALA A 826 -23.29 25.91 18.58
C ALA A 826 -21.81 25.70 18.89
N PHE A 827 -20.98 26.53 18.25
CA PHE A 827 -19.59 26.75 18.62
C PHE A 827 -19.44 28.14 19.22
N LYS A 828 -18.70 28.23 20.32
CA LYS A 828 -18.33 29.48 20.98
C LYS A 828 -16.88 29.80 20.65
N ILE A 829 -16.60 30.99 20.14
CA ILE A 829 -15.27 31.41 19.70
C ILE A 829 -14.87 32.67 20.48
N LEU A 830 -13.73 32.60 21.17
CA LEU A 830 -13.13 33.74 21.88
C LEU A 830 -11.83 34.12 21.19
N ILE A 831 -11.71 35.38 20.80
CA ILE A 831 -10.49 36.02 20.28
C ILE A 831 -10.00 37.00 21.35
N THR A 832 -8.71 37.00 21.66
CA THR A 832 -8.09 37.89 22.65
C THR A 832 -6.76 38.46 22.18
N LYS A 833 -6.47 39.70 22.54
CA LYS A 833 -5.18 40.38 22.32
C LYS A 833 -4.86 41.34 23.47
N ASP A 834 -3.61 41.33 23.90
CA ASP A 834 -3.01 42.28 24.85
C ASP A 834 -3.81 42.50 26.15
N ILE A 835 -4.38 41.43 26.71
CA ILE A 835 -5.15 41.50 27.96
C ILE A 835 -4.19 41.63 29.15
N ILE A 836 -4.13 42.83 29.74
CA ILE A 836 -3.42 43.13 30.98
C ILE A 836 -4.40 43.81 31.94
N GLY A 837 -4.86 43.08 32.97
CA GLY A 837 -5.90 43.57 33.87
C GLY A 837 -7.23 43.78 33.14
N THR A 838 -7.78 44.99 33.18
CA THR A 838 -9.03 45.39 32.50
C THR A 838 -8.81 45.99 31.11
N LYS A 839 -7.56 46.11 30.66
CA LYS A 839 -7.20 46.69 29.37
C LYS A 839 -6.83 45.59 28.38
N GLY A 840 -7.31 45.71 27.15
CA GLY A 840 -7.03 44.76 26.07
C GLY A 840 -8.19 44.67 25.09
N PHE A 841 -8.11 43.72 24.17
CA PHE A 841 -9.14 43.49 23.16
C PHE A 841 -9.64 42.07 23.22
N ALA A 842 -10.96 41.90 23.10
CA ALA A 842 -11.56 40.59 23.00
C ALA A 842 -12.85 40.61 22.16
N CYS A 843 -13.12 39.48 21.51
CA CYS A 843 -14.35 39.22 20.79
C CYS A 843 -14.82 37.81 21.11
N LEU A 844 -16.02 37.68 21.68
CA LEU A 844 -16.69 36.42 21.96
C LEU A 844 -17.93 36.32 21.08
N GLY A 845 -17.96 35.32 20.23
CA GLY A 845 -19.05 35.07 19.31
C GLY A 845 -19.53 33.63 19.36
N TYR A 846 -20.77 33.44 18.90
CA TYR A 846 -21.42 32.14 18.84
C TYR A 846 -21.86 31.88 17.41
N VAL A 847 -21.63 30.66 16.91
CA VAL A 847 -22.06 30.24 15.58
C VAL A 847 -22.87 28.95 15.70
N ALA A 848 -24.06 28.93 15.10
CA ALA A 848 -24.93 27.77 15.14
C ALA A 848 -24.26 26.58 14.44
N CYS A 849 -24.33 25.41 15.07
CA CYS A 849 -23.96 24.16 14.42
C CYS A 849 -25.08 23.77 13.44
N PRO A 850 -24.77 23.51 12.17
CA PRO A 850 -25.76 23.01 11.23
C PRO A 850 -26.34 21.66 11.68
N GLU A 851 -27.51 21.32 11.14
CA GLU A 851 -28.21 20.10 11.56
C GLU A 851 -27.40 18.85 11.19
N LEU A 852 -27.21 17.97 12.17
CA LEU A 852 -26.66 16.65 11.97
C LEU A 852 -27.71 15.75 11.30
N GLU A 853 -27.27 14.81 10.46
CA GLU A 853 -28.16 13.78 9.92
C GLU A 853 -28.54 12.75 11.00
N GLY A 854 -29.75 12.18 10.90
CA GLY A 854 -30.23 11.14 11.83
C GLY A 854 -30.78 11.67 13.15
N VAL A 855 -31.40 12.86 13.15
CA VAL A 855 -32.11 13.39 14.32
C VAL A 855 -33.43 12.65 14.50
N ASP A 856 -33.64 12.11 15.70
CA ASP A 856 -34.88 11.47 16.10
C ASP A 856 -36.02 12.52 16.11
N ASN A 857 -37.21 12.12 15.67
CA ASN A 857 -38.39 12.99 15.65
C ASN A 857 -38.91 13.28 17.07
N GLU A 858 -38.51 12.47 18.07
CA GLU A 858 -38.78 12.75 19.46
C GLU A 858 -38.24 14.12 19.85
N THR A 859 -39.13 14.92 20.46
CA THR A 859 -38.86 16.31 20.82
C THR A 859 -38.54 16.41 22.31
N ARG A 860 -37.47 17.13 22.66
CA ARG A 860 -37.00 17.30 24.05
C ARG A 860 -36.86 18.76 24.46
N PRO A 861 -36.97 19.09 25.77
CA PRO A 861 -36.70 20.43 26.26
C PRO A 861 -35.22 20.80 26.06
N ILE A 862 -34.97 22.06 25.68
CA ILE A 862 -33.60 22.57 25.51
C ILE A 862 -32.91 22.62 26.87
N GLN A 863 -31.67 22.13 26.92
CA GLN A 863 -30.75 22.38 28.01
C GLN A 863 -29.52 23.11 27.45
N TYR A 864 -29.50 24.44 27.61
CA TYR A 864 -28.34 25.24 27.21
C TYR A 864 -27.09 24.83 27.98
N ALA A 865 -25.94 24.92 27.32
CA ALA A 865 -24.68 24.56 27.93
C ALA A 865 -24.33 25.51 29.08
N THR A 866 -23.90 24.95 30.20
CA THR A 866 -23.25 25.69 31.29
C THR A 866 -21.88 26.17 30.83
N GLU A 867 -21.77 27.46 30.56
CA GLU A 867 -20.52 28.08 30.10
C GLU A 867 -19.57 28.39 31.27
N MET A 868 -18.44 27.71 31.27
CA MET A 868 -17.32 27.90 32.19
C MET A 868 -16.41 29.05 31.71
N THR A 869 -16.16 29.14 30.40
CA THR A 869 -15.34 30.22 29.83
C THR A 869 -16.16 31.48 29.61
N LYS A 870 -15.85 32.56 30.35
CA LYS A 870 -16.57 33.84 30.26
C LYS A 870 -15.82 34.87 29.41
N PHE A 871 -16.55 35.87 28.92
CA PHE A 871 -15.93 37.06 28.35
C PHE A 871 -15.05 37.75 29.41
N PRO A 872 -13.82 38.17 29.08
CA PRO A 872 -12.95 38.86 30.03
C PRO A 872 -13.55 40.22 30.45
N GLY A 873 -13.38 40.59 31.71
CA GLY A 873 -13.87 41.88 32.24
C GLY A 873 -13.05 43.06 31.75
N LEU A 874 -13.28 43.47 30.51
CA LEU A 874 -12.55 44.55 29.83
C LEU A 874 -13.34 45.87 29.84
N GLU A 875 -12.63 46.98 30.00
CA GLU A 875 -13.19 48.31 29.81
C GLU A 875 -13.40 48.62 28.31
N PRO A 876 -14.47 49.35 27.92
CA PRO A 876 -14.65 49.77 26.53
C PRO A 876 -13.44 50.54 26.00
N TYR A 877 -13.06 50.26 24.76
CA TYR A 877 -11.98 51.01 24.12
C TYR A 877 -12.40 52.47 23.93
N ALA A 878 -11.66 53.38 24.58
CA ALA A 878 -11.74 54.81 24.35
C ALA A 878 -10.46 55.25 23.61
N PRO A 879 -10.54 55.74 22.37
CA PRO A 879 -9.38 56.31 21.71
C PRO A 879 -8.85 57.50 22.53
N SER A 880 -7.52 57.69 22.56
CA SER A 880 -6.93 58.95 23.01
C SER A 880 -7.42 60.10 22.11
N LEU A 881 -7.30 61.36 22.59
CA LEU A 881 -7.84 62.55 21.92
C LEU A 881 -7.73 62.47 20.38
N PRO A 882 -8.77 62.88 19.62
CA PRO A 882 -8.75 62.81 18.17
C PRO A 882 -7.52 63.55 17.63
N PRO A 883 -6.73 62.91 16.73
CA PRO A 883 -5.51 63.50 16.22
C PRO A 883 -5.82 64.81 15.49
N LEU A 884 -4.95 65.82 15.65
CA LEU A 884 -5.04 67.04 14.87
C LEU A 884 -4.83 66.68 13.39
N LEU A 885 -5.86 66.90 12.56
CA LEU A 885 -5.87 66.45 11.18
C LEU A 885 -5.18 67.43 10.21
N ASP A 886 -5.12 68.71 10.56
CA ASP A 886 -4.40 69.73 9.78
C ASP A 886 -3.96 70.92 10.65
N ASP A 887 -3.04 71.75 10.17
CA ASP A 887 -2.55 72.97 10.83
C ASP A 887 -2.15 74.08 9.83
N GLN A 888 -1.97 75.32 10.32
CA GLN A 888 -1.69 76.50 9.47
C GLN A 888 -0.18 76.82 9.33
N PHE A 889 0.72 75.94 9.78
CA PHE A 889 2.14 76.27 9.92
C PHE A 889 2.83 76.63 8.58
N ASP A 890 2.43 75.96 7.49
CA ASP A 890 3.05 76.12 6.17
C ASP A 890 2.29 77.09 5.24
N ASP A 891 1.21 77.71 5.73
CA ASP A 891 0.27 78.52 4.91
C ASP A 891 0.73 79.96 4.68
N VAL A 892 1.90 80.35 5.20
CA VAL A 892 2.43 81.73 5.10
C VAL A 892 2.89 82.08 3.68
N VAL A 893 2.41 83.22 3.17
CA VAL A 893 2.73 83.83 1.86
C VAL A 893 3.96 84.77 2.00
N PRO A 894 4.88 84.85 1.01
CA PRO A 894 5.95 85.86 1.05
C PRO A 894 5.40 87.29 0.94
N GLU A 895 5.81 88.20 1.83
CA GLU A 895 5.55 89.64 1.65
C GLU A 895 6.26 90.14 0.38
N THR A 896 5.50 90.76 -0.53
CA THR A 896 6.04 91.46 -1.70
C THR A 896 7.03 92.55 -1.26
N PRO A 897 8.21 92.69 -1.90
CA PRO A 897 9.17 93.72 -1.51
C PRO A 897 8.57 95.12 -1.75
N LYS A 898 8.57 95.95 -0.70
CA LYS A 898 8.20 97.37 -0.78
C LYS A 898 9.24 98.10 -1.63
N THR A 899 8.83 98.65 -2.77
CA THR A 899 9.62 99.59 -3.56
C THR A 899 9.92 100.83 -2.73
N ALA A 900 11.20 101.12 -2.48
CA ALA A 900 11.65 102.34 -1.85
C ALA A 900 11.42 103.53 -2.80
N ALA A 901 10.75 104.57 -2.29
CA ALA A 901 10.52 105.83 -2.99
C ALA A 901 11.68 106.83 -2.76
N GLY A 902 12.03 107.58 -3.81
CA GLY A 902 12.88 108.78 -3.78
C GLY A 902 13.81 108.84 -5.00
N ALA A 903 13.80 109.83 -5.89
CA ALA A 903 13.50 111.25 -5.70
C ALA A 903 12.86 111.88 -6.95
N VAL A 904 11.98 112.84 -6.68
CA VAL A 904 11.42 113.81 -7.63
C VAL A 904 12.22 115.11 -7.53
N ASN A 905 12.52 115.74 -8.67
CA ASN A 905 12.38 117.17 -8.97
C ASN A 905 12.77 117.33 -10.46
N SER A 906 12.06 118.05 -11.33
CA SER A 906 11.14 119.18 -11.13
C SER A 906 10.18 119.32 -12.32
N SER A 907 9.07 119.97 -12.01
CA SER A 907 7.99 120.51 -12.84
C SER A 907 8.39 121.16 -14.17
N TYR A 908 7.66 120.85 -15.25
CA TYR A 908 6.96 121.80 -16.15
C TYR A 908 5.94 121.01 -17.01
N GLY A 909 4.76 121.62 -17.25
CA GLY A 909 3.62 121.03 -17.97
C GLY A 909 3.95 120.58 -19.40
N VAL A 910 3.11 119.78 -20.05
CA VAL A 910 1.90 120.25 -20.76
C VAL A 910 1.08 119.03 -21.25
N ALA A 911 -0.24 119.20 -21.22
CA ALA A 911 -1.32 118.53 -21.99
C ALA A 911 -1.60 117.03 -21.78
N GLY A 912 -2.89 116.76 -21.53
CA GLY A 912 -3.43 115.43 -21.30
C GLY A 912 -3.73 114.64 -22.57
N SER A 913 -3.88 113.33 -22.37
CA SER A 913 -4.68 112.43 -23.19
C SER A 913 -4.89 111.15 -22.39
N SER A 914 -6.15 110.74 -22.23
CA SER A 914 -6.50 109.40 -21.78
C SER A 914 -5.94 108.38 -22.77
N THR A 915 -4.87 107.68 -22.43
CA THR A 915 -4.42 106.52 -23.20
C THR A 915 -5.34 105.34 -22.90
N GLN A 916 -6.42 105.31 -23.67
CA GLN A 916 -7.22 104.13 -23.95
C GLN A 916 -6.28 103.06 -24.54
N LEU A 917 -6.15 101.92 -23.85
CA LEU A 917 -5.46 100.74 -24.36
C LEU A 917 -6.21 100.24 -25.60
N THR A 918 -5.69 100.54 -26.79
CA THR A 918 -6.15 99.96 -28.05
C THR A 918 -5.72 98.50 -28.11
N ILE A 919 -6.71 97.61 -27.94
CA ILE A 919 -6.59 96.19 -28.27
C ILE A 919 -6.37 96.09 -29.79
N PRO A 920 -5.38 95.33 -30.28
CA PRO A 920 -5.20 95.13 -31.71
C PRO A 920 -6.45 94.50 -32.35
N GLU A 921 -6.93 95.07 -33.46
CA GLU A 921 -8.12 94.59 -34.20
C GLU A 921 -8.04 93.08 -34.53
N GLU A 922 -6.83 92.57 -34.76
CA GLU A 922 -6.56 91.14 -34.99
C GLU A 922 -6.84 90.25 -33.78
N LEU A 923 -6.67 90.77 -32.55
CA LEU A 923 -7.00 90.03 -31.33
C LEU A 923 -8.52 89.97 -31.12
N ASN A 924 -9.25 91.03 -31.48
CA ASN A 924 -10.71 91.07 -31.41
C ASN A 924 -11.35 90.17 -32.47
N GLN A 925 -10.80 90.10 -33.68
CA GLN A 925 -11.24 89.14 -34.71
C GLN A 925 -10.93 87.69 -34.34
N ARG A 926 -9.79 87.42 -33.68
CA ARG A 926 -9.47 86.08 -33.17
C ARG A 926 -10.37 85.67 -31.99
N LEU A 927 -10.71 86.60 -31.10
CA LEU A 927 -11.64 86.34 -29.99
C LEU A 927 -13.07 86.09 -30.47
N THR A 928 -13.56 86.85 -31.45
CA THR A 928 -14.89 86.58 -32.06
C THR A 928 -14.92 85.28 -32.86
N SER A 929 -13.81 84.90 -33.52
CA SER A 929 -13.65 83.58 -34.16
C SER A 929 -13.65 82.42 -33.14
N ILE A 930 -13.00 82.61 -31.99
CA ILE A 930 -12.98 81.60 -30.91
C ILE A 930 -14.36 81.47 -30.26
N ASP A 931 -15.08 82.57 -30.02
CA ASP A 931 -16.43 82.54 -29.49
C ASP A 931 -17.43 81.89 -30.47
N HIS A 932 -17.28 82.14 -31.77
CA HIS A 932 -18.09 81.48 -32.79
C HIS A 932 -17.81 79.96 -32.86
N ASN A 933 -16.55 79.56 -32.75
CA ASN A 933 -16.15 78.15 -32.70
C ASN A 933 -16.63 77.46 -31.41
N LEU A 934 -16.59 78.14 -30.27
CA LEU A 934 -17.12 77.63 -29.00
C LEU A 934 -18.64 77.46 -29.04
N SER A 935 -19.37 78.40 -29.66
CA SER A 935 -20.80 78.26 -29.89
C SER A 935 -21.10 77.07 -30.81
N SER A 936 -20.33 76.90 -31.88
CA SER A 936 -20.48 75.77 -32.82
C SER A 936 -20.18 74.41 -32.17
N ILE A 937 -19.18 74.34 -31.28
CA ILE A 937 -18.86 73.13 -30.50
C ILE A 937 -19.99 72.82 -29.50
N LYS A 938 -20.54 73.84 -28.84
CA LYS A 938 -21.67 73.69 -27.92
C LYS A 938 -22.92 73.15 -28.64
N ASP A 939 -23.21 73.68 -29.83
CA ASP A 939 -24.34 73.22 -30.65
C ASP A 939 -24.11 71.78 -31.14
N SER A 940 -22.88 71.45 -31.55
CA SER A 940 -22.49 70.10 -31.96
C SER A 940 -22.60 69.08 -30.82
N LEU A 941 -22.17 69.46 -29.61
CA LEU A 941 -22.33 68.64 -28.40
C LEU A 941 -23.81 68.43 -28.05
N SER A 942 -24.65 69.46 -28.19
CA SER A 942 -26.10 69.31 -27.95
C SER A 942 -26.74 68.34 -28.96
N ARG A 943 -26.34 68.38 -30.23
CA ARG A 943 -26.83 67.44 -31.25
C ARG A 943 -26.34 66.03 -31.01
N ILE A 944 -25.10 65.83 -30.57
CA ILE A 944 -24.58 64.50 -30.21
C ILE A 944 -25.35 63.94 -29.01
N ALA A 945 -25.61 64.76 -27.98
CA ALA A 945 -26.41 64.35 -26.83
C ALA A 945 -27.83 63.93 -27.25
N THR A 946 -28.49 64.73 -28.10
CA THR A 946 -29.83 64.43 -28.62
C THR A 946 -29.85 63.15 -29.46
N SER A 947 -28.84 62.95 -30.32
CA SER A 947 -28.70 61.71 -31.11
C SER A 947 -28.41 60.49 -30.23
N PHE A 948 -27.67 60.65 -29.13
CA PHE A 948 -27.44 59.58 -28.15
C PHE A 948 -28.72 59.21 -27.40
N GLU A 949 -29.52 60.19 -27.00
CA GLU A 949 -30.82 59.97 -26.39
C GLU A 949 -31.77 59.22 -27.34
N GLN A 950 -31.84 59.63 -28.61
CA GLN A 950 -32.61 58.93 -29.64
C GLN A 950 -32.11 57.51 -29.92
N PHE A 951 -30.79 57.29 -29.91
CA PHE A 951 -30.21 55.96 -30.06
C PHE A 951 -30.56 55.05 -28.87
N VAL A 952 -30.53 55.59 -27.64
CA VAL A 952 -30.94 54.89 -26.43
C VAL A 952 -32.44 54.57 -26.43
N GLU A 953 -33.30 55.47 -26.90
CA GLU A 953 -34.73 55.17 -27.10
C GLU A 953 -34.93 54.08 -28.14
N THR A 954 -34.20 54.12 -29.25
CA THR A 954 -34.30 53.10 -30.31
C THR A 954 -33.88 51.73 -29.78
N LEU A 955 -32.82 51.65 -28.97
CA LEU A 955 -32.37 50.42 -28.31
C LEU A 955 -33.37 49.91 -27.25
N LYS A 956 -34.16 50.78 -26.62
CA LYS A 956 -35.23 50.38 -25.69
C LYS A 956 -36.49 49.90 -26.40
N SER A 957 -36.70 50.32 -27.64
CA SER A 957 -37.87 49.96 -28.47
C SER A 957 -37.70 48.68 -29.31
N LYS A 958 -36.49 48.11 -29.32
CA LYS A 958 -36.18 46.77 -29.84
C LYS A 958 -35.97 45.82 -28.66
#